data_AF-W4PK09-F1
#
_entry.id   AF-W4PK09-F1
#
_cell.length_a   1.000
_cell.length_b   1.000
_cell.length_c   1.000
_cell.angle_alpha   90.00
_cell.angle_beta   90.00
_cell.angle_gamma   90.00
#
_symmetry.space_group_name_H-M   'P 1'
#
loop_
_entity.id
_entity.type
_entity.pdbx_description
1 polymer ?
#
loop_
_entity_poly.entity_id
_entity_poly.type
_entity_poly.pdbx_seq_one_letter_code
_entity_poly.pdbx_strand_id
1 'polypeptide(L)'
;MILYSGTPKKYEIADIKVEGVKNYEDYILIGLSGLSVGQTITVPGDEITGAIKRYWRHGLFSNVRITAEKIENNKIWLRIQLTQRPRIADVHYYGVKKSERTDLEGKLGMVKGMQITPNTVDRAKTLIKRYFNDKGFKNAEVNITQRDDASSDNQVIVDINIDKKEKIKVHEIQIAGNHAIKASKLKRVMKKTNEKGKLRNLFRTKKFVPENYEADKQLIIDKYNELGYRDAKIVEDSVSSYDEKTVNVYLNIDEGQKYYLRNVAWVGNTLYPSEELNYLLRMKKGDVYNQKLLNERISTDDDAIGNLYYNNGYLFYNLDPVEVNIVGDSIDLEMRISEGRQATINKIKISGNDRLYENVVRRELRIRPGQLFSKENLMRSLREIQQMGHFDPEKLQPDIQPDGMNGTVDIGLPLTSKANDQIEFSAGWGQTGVIGKLSLKFTNFSLANLLRPGENYRGILPQGDGQTLTISGQTNAKYYQSYSISFFDPWFGGKRPNSFSVSAFFSIQTDISSRYYNSSYFNNYYNSMYSGYGGYGMYNYGNYNNYENYYDPDKSIKMWGLSVGWGKRLKWPDDYFTLSTELAYQRYTLKDWQYFPVTNGKCNDLSLTLTLARNSIDNPIFPRVGPTFLYRCNLLLPTLLSTGRTIKDTTTQTEALPRTI
;
A
#
# COMPACT_ATOMS: atom_id res chain seq x y z
N MET A 1 -11.82 -64.38 15.69
CA MET A 1 -11.42 -63.53 14.53
C MET A 1 -12.09 -64.09 13.30
N ILE A 2 -12.91 -63.31 12.58
CA ILE A 2 -13.59 -63.81 11.37
C ILE A 2 -12.55 -63.83 10.25
N LEU A 3 -12.15 -65.02 9.81
CA LEU A 3 -11.25 -65.20 8.66
C LEU A 3 -12.03 -64.91 7.36
N TYR A 4 -11.62 -63.89 6.62
CA TYR A 4 -12.22 -63.48 5.35
C TYR A 4 -12.00 -64.48 4.20
N SER A 5 -11.28 -65.59 4.45
CA SER A 5 -11.02 -66.67 3.51
C SER A 5 -11.95 -67.89 3.67
N GLY A 6 -12.93 -67.84 4.58
CA GLY A 6 -13.89 -68.92 4.81
C GLY A 6 -15.06 -68.93 3.81
N THR A 7 -15.73 -70.07 3.68
CA THR A 7 -16.96 -70.16 2.87
C THR A 7 -18.07 -69.29 3.49
N PRO A 8 -18.75 -68.44 2.69
CA PRO A 8 -19.79 -67.55 3.22
C PRO A 8 -20.96 -68.34 3.80
N LYS A 9 -21.32 -68.06 5.05
CA LYS A 9 -22.50 -68.64 5.72
C LYS A 9 -23.46 -67.54 6.14
N LYS A 10 -24.77 -67.82 6.05
CA LYS A 10 -25.83 -66.90 6.45
C LYS A 10 -26.14 -67.08 7.93
N TYR A 11 -26.09 -66.00 8.69
CA TYR A 11 -26.41 -65.96 10.11
C TYR A 11 -27.45 -64.88 10.39
N GLU A 12 -28.31 -65.13 11.38
CA GLU A 12 -29.22 -64.12 11.91
C GLU A 12 -28.55 -63.39 13.08
N ILE A 13 -28.58 -62.06 13.09
CA ILE A 13 -28.01 -61.26 14.20
C ILE A 13 -28.89 -61.40 15.43
N ALA A 14 -28.39 -62.04 16.48
CA ALA A 14 -29.12 -62.19 17.74
C ALA A 14 -28.95 -61.00 18.68
N ASP A 15 -27.78 -60.35 18.66
CA ASP A 15 -27.50 -59.19 19.49
C ASP A 15 -26.29 -58.41 18.93
N ILE A 16 -26.22 -57.11 19.24
CA ILE A 16 -25.12 -56.21 18.86
C ILE A 16 -24.71 -55.41 20.10
N LYS A 17 -23.48 -55.63 20.56
CA LYS A 17 -22.88 -54.87 21.66
C LYS A 17 -21.85 -53.87 21.15
N VAL A 18 -21.91 -52.62 21.62
CA VAL A 18 -20.93 -51.57 21.26
C VAL A 18 -20.01 -51.30 22.45
N GLU A 19 -18.70 -51.19 22.19
CA GLU A 19 -17.68 -50.91 23.22
C GLU A 19 -16.72 -49.80 22.74
N GLY A 20 -16.25 -48.97 23.68
CA GLY A 20 -15.18 -47.98 23.44
C GLY A 20 -15.61 -46.52 23.29
N VAL A 21 -16.91 -46.21 23.40
CA VAL A 21 -17.47 -44.86 23.22
C VAL A 21 -18.34 -44.51 24.43
N LYS A 22 -17.94 -43.54 25.25
CA LYS A 22 -18.64 -43.22 26.51
C LYS A 22 -19.78 -42.20 26.38
N ASN A 23 -19.77 -41.38 25.33
CA ASN A 23 -20.63 -40.19 25.22
C ASN A 23 -21.82 -40.36 24.25
N TYR A 24 -22.10 -41.59 23.80
CA TYR A 24 -23.19 -41.88 22.87
C TYR A 24 -23.94 -43.11 23.35
N GLU A 25 -25.26 -43.11 23.17
CA GLU A 25 -26.09 -44.27 23.48
C GLU A 25 -25.90 -45.38 22.42
N ASP A 26 -25.87 -46.64 22.89
CA ASP A 26 -25.54 -47.79 22.05
C ASP A 26 -26.48 -47.93 20.84
N TYR A 27 -27.77 -47.65 20.99
CA TYR A 27 -28.73 -47.74 19.87
C TYR A 27 -28.40 -46.76 18.72
N ILE A 28 -27.86 -45.57 19.04
CA ILE A 28 -27.45 -44.59 18.03
C ILE A 28 -26.26 -45.14 17.27
N LEU A 29 -25.27 -45.67 17.98
CA LEU A 29 -24.07 -46.25 17.41
C LEU A 29 -24.41 -47.47 16.54
N ILE A 30 -25.34 -48.32 16.97
CA ILE A 30 -25.83 -49.45 16.19
C ILE A 30 -26.55 -48.96 14.93
N GLY A 31 -27.38 -47.91 15.03
CA GLY A 31 -28.04 -47.30 13.86
C GLY A 31 -27.06 -46.80 12.80
N LEU A 32 -25.94 -46.18 13.20
CA LEU A 32 -24.88 -45.73 12.28
C LEU A 32 -24.22 -46.88 11.50
N SER A 33 -24.22 -48.09 12.07
CA SER A 33 -23.71 -49.28 11.38
C SER A 33 -24.63 -49.74 10.25
N GLY A 34 -25.93 -49.37 10.27
CA GLY A 34 -26.96 -49.89 9.38
C GLY A 34 -27.19 -51.40 9.52
N LEU A 35 -26.82 -51.99 10.66
CA LEU A 35 -27.17 -53.35 11.07
C LEU A 35 -28.31 -53.29 12.09
N SER A 36 -29.14 -54.33 12.12
CA SER A 36 -30.24 -54.43 13.10
C SER A 36 -30.33 -55.85 13.66
N VAL A 37 -30.76 -55.95 14.92
CA VAL A 37 -31.05 -57.25 15.56
C VAL A 37 -32.19 -57.93 14.80
N GLY A 38 -32.04 -59.21 14.48
CA GLY A 38 -32.96 -60.00 13.63
C GLY A 38 -32.64 -59.95 12.12
N GLN A 39 -31.68 -59.14 11.68
CA GLN A 39 -31.25 -59.11 10.29
C GLN A 39 -30.45 -60.37 9.93
N THR A 40 -30.71 -60.95 8.76
CA THR A 40 -29.86 -62.02 8.20
C THR A 40 -28.68 -61.39 7.45
N ILE A 41 -27.46 -61.76 7.84
CA ILE A 41 -26.21 -61.30 7.22
C ILE A 41 -25.37 -62.46 6.72
N THR A 42 -24.53 -62.22 5.71
CA THR A 42 -23.58 -63.22 5.22
C THR A 42 -22.21 -62.93 5.83
N VAL A 43 -21.55 -63.97 6.38
CA VAL A 43 -20.23 -63.83 7.01
C VAL A 43 -19.25 -64.85 6.43
N PRO A 44 -18.12 -64.42 5.84
CA PRO A 44 -17.79 -63.03 5.44
C PRO A 44 -18.72 -62.51 4.32
N GLY A 45 -19.07 -61.22 4.33
CA GLY A 45 -20.01 -60.62 3.39
C GLY A 45 -20.02 -59.08 3.37
N ASP A 46 -20.79 -58.50 2.45
CA ASP A 46 -20.81 -57.06 2.17
C ASP A 46 -21.46 -56.24 3.28
N GLU A 47 -22.33 -56.84 4.10
CA GLU A 47 -23.06 -56.14 5.15
C GLU A 47 -22.12 -55.65 6.26
N ILE A 48 -21.15 -56.48 6.66
CA ILE A 48 -20.12 -56.12 7.65
C ILE A 48 -19.19 -55.06 7.05
N THR A 49 -18.77 -55.23 5.79
CA THR A 49 -17.92 -54.25 5.10
C THR A 49 -18.64 -52.90 4.93
N GLY A 50 -19.93 -52.93 4.61
CA GLY A 50 -20.80 -51.76 4.50
C GLY A 50 -20.98 -51.03 5.83
N ALA A 51 -21.16 -51.77 6.92
CA ALA A 51 -21.22 -51.21 8.27
C ALA A 51 -19.92 -50.50 8.65
N ILE A 52 -18.76 -51.12 8.40
CA ILE A 52 -17.45 -50.49 8.60
C ILE A 52 -17.35 -49.21 7.75
N LYS A 53 -17.65 -49.27 6.45
CA LYS A 53 -17.61 -48.10 5.54
C LYS A 53 -18.53 -46.96 5.99
N ARG A 54 -19.70 -47.26 6.57
CA ARG A 54 -20.63 -46.25 7.11
C ARG A 54 -20.02 -45.54 8.32
N TYR A 55 -19.46 -46.27 9.27
CA TYR A 55 -18.76 -45.66 10.42
C TYR A 55 -17.60 -44.75 9.98
N TRP A 56 -16.79 -45.16 8.99
CA TRP A 56 -15.74 -44.32 8.42
C TRP A 56 -16.28 -43.05 7.76
N ARG A 57 -17.42 -43.15 7.05
CA ARG A 57 -18.07 -42.01 6.37
C ARG A 57 -18.60 -40.96 7.34
N HIS A 58 -19.09 -41.38 8.50
CA HIS A 58 -19.53 -40.45 9.55
C HIS A 58 -18.37 -39.64 10.15
N GLY A 59 -17.12 -40.08 9.97
CA GLY A 59 -15.94 -39.33 10.38
C GLY A 59 -15.70 -39.26 11.89
N LEU A 60 -16.59 -39.81 12.72
CA LEU A 60 -16.52 -39.72 14.19
C LEU A 60 -15.49 -40.67 14.82
N PHE A 61 -15.06 -41.72 14.11
CA PHE A 61 -14.26 -42.81 14.66
C PHE A 61 -12.88 -42.94 13.97
N SER A 62 -11.85 -43.22 14.77
CA SER A 62 -10.46 -43.43 14.34
C SER A 62 -10.17 -44.91 14.06
N ASN A 63 -10.86 -45.82 14.75
CA ASN A 63 -10.75 -47.26 14.58
C ASN A 63 -12.14 -47.91 14.71
N VAL A 64 -12.44 -48.86 13.84
CA VAL A 64 -13.71 -49.59 13.78
C VAL A 64 -13.38 -51.07 13.58
N ARG A 65 -13.74 -51.90 14.55
CA ARG A 65 -13.53 -53.34 14.49
C ARG A 65 -14.82 -54.06 14.88
N ILE A 66 -15.28 -54.97 14.02
CA ILE A 66 -16.46 -55.80 14.26
C ILE A 66 -15.98 -57.24 14.46
N THR A 67 -16.27 -57.83 15.61
CA THR A 67 -15.94 -59.22 15.94
C THR A 67 -17.18 -60.03 16.26
N ALA A 68 -17.18 -61.32 15.94
CA ALA A 68 -18.19 -62.26 16.43
C ALA A 68 -17.78 -62.75 17.82
N GLU A 69 -18.66 -62.61 18.79
CA GLU A 69 -18.43 -63.03 20.18
C GLU A 69 -18.82 -64.50 20.38
N LYS A 70 -19.96 -64.92 19.81
CA LYS A 70 -20.41 -66.31 19.77
C LYS A 70 -21.26 -66.59 18.54
N ILE A 71 -21.29 -67.85 18.11
CA ILE A 71 -22.11 -68.35 17.00
C ILE A 71 -22.76 -69.66 17.45
N GLU A 72 -24.08 -69.68 17.58
CA GLU A 72 -24.87 -70.83 18.02
C GLU A 72 -26.17 -70.90 17.22
N ASN A 73 -26.61 -72.10 16.80
CA ASN A 73 -27.91 -72.31 16.13
C ASN A 73 -28.23 -71.32 14.99
N ASN A 74 -27.28 -71.09 14.09
CA ASN A 74 -27.40 -70.13 12.97
C ASN A 74 -27.59 -68.66 13.37
N LYS A 75 -27.35 -68.32 14.65
CA LYS A 75 -27.38 -66.98 15.21
C LYS A 75 -25.97 -66.48 15.55
N ILE A 76 -25.72 -65.19 15.31
CA ILE A 76 -24.43 -64.52 15.55
C ILE A 76 -24.59 -63.34 16.51
N TRP A 77 -23.67 -63.23 17.46
CA TRP A 77 -23.56 -62.09 18.38
C TRP A 77 -22.38 -61.24 17.94
N LEU A 78 -22.66 -59.98 17.61
CA LEU A 78 -21.67 -59.05 17.10
C LEU A 78 -21.21 -58.10 18.20
N ARG A 79 -19.90 -57.89 18.28
CA ARG A 79 -19.27 -56.89 19.12
C ARG A 79 -18.60 -55.84 18.23
N ILE A 80 -19.03 -54.59 18.36
CA ILE A 80 -18.49 -53.45 17.63
C ILE A 80 -17.60 -52.65 18.57
N GLN A 81 -16.30 -52.68 18.31
CA GLN A 81 -15.31 -51.89 19.02
C GLN A 81 -15.05 -50.61 18.23
N LEU A 82 -15.41 -49.46 18.82
CA LEU A 82 -15.26 -48.14 18.23
C LEU A 82 -14.30 -47.29 19.07
N THR A 83 -13.34 -46.65 18.43
CA THR A 83 -12.50 -45.62 19.07
C THR A 83 -12.89 -44.27 18.50
N GLN A 84 -13.30 -43.33 19.37
CA GLN A 84 -13.65 -41.98 18.93
C GLN A 84 -12.43 -41.24 18.35
N ARG A 85 -12.67 -40.31 17.43
CA ARG A 85 -11.63 -39.36 17.04
C ARG A 85 -11.47 -38.29 18.11
N PRO A 86 -10.23 -37.90 18.40
CA PRO A 86 -10.00 -36.77 19.27
C PRO A 86 -10.39 -35.46 18.59
N ARG A 87 -10.73 -34.46 19.41
CA ARG A 87 -10.97 -33.08 18.98
C ARG A 87 -9.77 -32.21 19.29
N ILE A 88 -9.57 -31.16 18.49
CA ILE A 88 -8.47 -30.20 18.68
C ILE A 88 -8.78 -29.32 19.89
N ALA A 89 -7.96 -29.38 20.94
CA ALA A 89 -8.01 -28.46 22.08
C ALA A 89 -7.34 -27.11 21.73
N ASP A 90 -6.12 -27.20 21.19
CA ASP A 90 -5.35 -26.05 20.71
C ASP A 90 -4.37 -26.46 19.60
N VAL A 91 -3.89 -25.47 18.86
CA VAL A 91 -2.88 -25.63 17.81
C VAL A 91 -1.69 -24.73 18.12
N HIS A 92 -0.54 -25.34 18.36
CA HIS A 92 0.71 -24.62 18.54
C HIS A 92 1.55 -24.63 17.27
N TYR A 93 2.16 -23.49 16.96
CA TYR A 93 3.04 -23.34 15.81
C TYR A 93 4.44 -22.99 16.29
N TYR A 94 5.42 -23.80 15.91
CA TYR A 94 6.83 -23.60 16.22
C TYR A 94 7.63 -23.30 14.95
N GLY A 95 8.70 -22.50 15.08
CA GLY A 95 9.58 -22.11 13.96
C GLY A 95 9.05 -20.97 13.07
N VAL A 96 7.88 -20.40 13.36
CA VAL A 96 7.25 -19.31 12.58
C VAL A 96 7.16 -17.99 13.34
N LYS A 97 7.16 -16.87 12.59
CA LYS A 97 6.94 -15.54 13.19
C LYS A 97 5.45 -15.33 13.46
N LYS A 98 5.11 -14.39 14.35
CA LYS A 98 3.70 -14.07 14.71
C LYS A 98 2.81 -13.79 13.49
N SER A 99 3.30 -13.03 12.50
CA SER A 99 2.53 -12.74 11.28
C SER A 99 2.29 -13.99 10.42
N GLU A 100 3.32 -14.83 10.26
CA GLU A 100 3.20 -16.09 9.50
C GLU A 100 2.25 -17.07 10.19
N ARG A 101 2.25 -17.08 11.52
CA ARG A 101 1.31 -17.87 12.32
C ARG A 101 -0.14 -17.46 12.03
N THR A 102 -0.45 -16.17 12.08
CA THR A 102 -1.82 -15.67 11.81
C THR A 102 -2.27 -16.00 10.38
N ASP A 103 -1.38 -15.87 9.38
CA ASP A 103 -1.70 -16.26 8.00
C ASP A 103 -1.99 -17.77 7.88
N LEU A 104 -1.19 -18.60 8.54
CA LEU A 104 -1.33 -20.06 8.52
C LEU A 104 -2.60 -20.50 9.24
N GLU A 105 -2.93 -19.91 10.39
CA GLU A 105 -4.17 -20.15 11.12
C GLU A 105 -5.39 -19.91 10.23
N GLY A 106 -5.41 -18.77 9.51
CA GLY A 106 -6.48 -18.45 8.56
C GLY A 106 -6.58 -19.42 7.36
N LYS A 107 -5.44 -19.88 6.82
CA LYS A 107 -5.41 -20.79 5.66
C LYS A 107 -5.70 -22.25 6.00
N LEU A 108 -5.28 -22.70 7.18
CA LEU A 108 -5.42 -24.09 7.61
C LEU A 108 -6.85 -24.40 8.07
N GLY A 109 -7.53 -23.43 8.67
CA GLY A 109 -8.89 -23.61 9.17
C GLY A 109 -9.02 -24.64 10.29
N MET A 110 -7.90 -25.01 10.94
CA MET A 110 -7.90 -25.89 12.11
C MET A 110 -8.31 -25.08 13.33
N VAL A 111 -9.59 -25.13 13.66
CA VAL A 111 -10.18 -24.42 14.80
C VAL A 111 -10.35 -25.35 16.01
N LYS A 112 -10.35 -24.75 17.20
CA LYS A 112 -10.64 -25.46 18.46
C LYS A 112 -12.00 -26.16 18.36
N GLY A 113 -12.06 -27.42 18.81
CA GLY A 113 -13.25 -28.27 18.76
C GLY A 113 -13.42 -29.09 17.47
N MET A 114 -12.64 -28.81 16.41
CA MET A 114 -12.68 -29.59 15.17
C MET A 114 -12.14 -31.01 15.38
N GLN A 115 -12.69 -32.01 14.68
CA GLN A 115 -12.17 -33.38 14.68
C GLN A 115 -10.91 -33.49 13.83
N ILE A 116 -9.86 -34.11 14.37
CA ILE A 116 -8.62 -34.34 13.63
C ILE A 116 -8.67 -35.66 12.86
N THR A 117 -8.38 -35.58 11.56
CA THR A 117 -8.29 -36.73 10.66
C THR A 117 -6.91 -36.79 10.00
N PRO A 118 -6.44 -37.97 9.57
CA PRO A 118 -5.20 -38.08 8.78
C PRO A 118 -5.21 -37.16 7.57
N ASN A 119 -6.33 -37.08 6.85
CA ASN A 119 -6.48 -36.20 5.69
C ASN A 119 -6.34 -34.71 6.06
N THR A 120 -6.88 -34.26 7.19
CA THR A 120 -6.68 -32.87 7.64
C THR A 120 -5.22 -32.58 7.97
N VAL A 121 -4.49 -33.55 8.52
CA VAL A 121 -3.04 -33.42 8.81
C VAL A 121 -2.23 -33.36 7.51
N ASP A 122 -2.51 -34.24 6.55
CA ASP A 122 -1.81 -34.27 5.25
C ASP A 122 -2.10 -33.02 4.41
N ARG A 123 -3.36 -32.56 4.41
CA ARG A 123 -3.76 -31.30 3.81
C ARG A 123 -3.03 -30.13 4.48
N ALA A 124 -2.99 -30.10 5.81
CA ALA A 124 -2.27 -29.06 6.54
C ALA A 124 -0.78 -29.03 6.19
N LYS A 125 -0.12 -30.20 6.18
CA LYS A 125 1.28 -30.35 5.77
C LYS A 125 1.51 -29.82 4.36
N THR A 126 0.63 -30.15 3.41
CA THR A 126 0.71 -29.69 2.02
C THR A 126 0.51 -28.17 1.91
N LEU A 127 -0.46 -27.60 2.62
CA LEU A 127 -0.75 -26.16 2.61
C LEU A 127 0.39 -25.35 3.23
N ILE A 128 0.96 -25.82 4.35
CA ILE A 128 2.11 -25.19 4.99
C ILE A 128 3.32 -25.22 4.05
N LYS A 129 3.62 -26.38 3.45
CA LYS A 129 4.71 -26.50 2.46
C LYS A 129 4.50 -25.56 1.26
N ARG A 130 3.28 -25.48 0.72
CA ARG A 130 2.95 -24.56 -0.38
C ARG A 130 3.17 -23.10 0.03
N TYR A 131 2.64 -22.68 1.18
CA TYR A 131 2.81 -21.33 1.71
C TYR A 131 4.28 -20.93 1.85
N PHE A 132 5.13 -21.83 2.33
CA PHE A 132 6.57 -21.57 2.44
C PHE A 132 7.29 -21.61 1.09
N ASN A 133 6.87 -22.48 0.17
CA ASN A 133 7.37 -22.50 -1.20
C ASN A 133 7.10 -21.16 -1.92
N ASP A 134 5.90 -20.60 -1.78
CA ASP A 134 5.52 -19.29 -2.34
C ASP A 134 6.40 -18.15 -1.78
N LYS A 135 6.90 -18.31 -0.55
CA LYS A 135 7.85 -17.38 0.08
C LYS A 135 9.32 -17.62 -0.29
N GLY A 136 9.61 -18.66 -1.07
CA GLY A 136 10.95 -19.06 -1.53
C GLY A 136 11.65 -20.09 -0.64
N PHE A 137 10.93 -20.76 0.27
CA PHE A 137 11.43 -21.82 1.15
C PHE A 137 10.96 -23.19 0.63
N LYS A 138 11.54 -23.67 -0.46
CA LYS A 138 11.15 -24.93 -1.11
C LYS A 138 11.47 -26.16 -0.26
N ASN A 139 12.53 -26.10 0.55
CA ASN A 139 13.00 -27.22 1.38
C ASN A 139 12.39 -27.19 2.80
N ALA A 140 11.25 -26.52 2.98
CA ALA A 140 10.59 -26.45 4.28
C ALA A 140 10.08 -27.83 4.71
N GLU A 141 10.45 -28.23 5.93
CA GLU A 141 10.01 -29.44 6.58
C GLU A 141 8.92 -29.12 7.59
N VAL A 142 7.89 -29.96 7.63
CA VAL A 142 6.71 -29.76 8.47
C VAL A 142 6.37 -31.07 9.13
N ASN A 143 6.47 -31.09 10.46
CA ASN A 143 6.17 -32.24 11.30
C ASN A 143 5.02 -31.86 12.23
N ILE A 144 3.89 -32.54 12.08
CA ILE A 144 2.67 -32.32 12.86
C ILE A 144 2.53 -33.49 13.84
N THR A 145 2.63 -33.19 15.12
CA THR A 145 2.49 -34.17 16.21
C THR A 145 1.21 -33.90 17.00
N GLN A 146 0.56 -34.97 17.45
CA GLN A 146 -0.64 -34.90 18.29
C GLN A 146 -0.25 -35.35 19.70
N ARG A 147 -0.60 -34.54 20.70
CA ARG A 147 -0.35 -34.83 22.11
C ARG A 147 -1.66 -34.75 22.87
N ASP A 148 -1.97 -35.76 23.66
CA ASP A 148 -3.21 -35.77 24.46
C ASP A 148 -3.21 -34.61 25.46
N ASP A 149 -4.36 -33.97 25.63
CA ASP A 149 -4.55 -32.94 26.66
C ASP A 149 -4.90 -33.60 28.00
N ALA A 150 -4.06 -33.40 29.01
CA ALA A 150 -4.28 -33.93 30.35
C ALA A 150 -5.53 -33.33 31.03
N SER A 151 -6.04 -32.19 30.53
CA SER A 151 -7.14 -31.43 31.13
C SER A 151 -8.52 -31.88 30.63
N SER A 152 -8.60 -32.64 29.53
CA SER A 152 -9.88 -32.97 28.88
C SER A 152 -9.82 -34.31 28.14
N ASP A 153 -10.76 -35.21 28.45
CA ASP A 153 -10.83 -36.54 27.83
C ASP A 153 -11.16 -36.43 26.32
N ASN A 154 -10.52 -37.28 25.51
CA ASN A 154 -10.64 -37.31 24.04
C ASN A 154 -10.34 -35.98 23.32
N GLN A 155 -9.43 -35.16 23.86
CA GLN A 155 -8.90 -33.96 23.20
C GLN A 155 -7.39 -34.04 23.00
N VAL A 156 -6.92 -33.48 21.88
CA VAL A 156 -5.49 -33.42 21.54
C VAL A 156 -5.05 -32.00 21.24
N ILE A 157 -3.84 -31.68 21.67
CA ILE A 157 -3.07 -30.52 21.27
C ILE A 157 -2.29 -30.87 20.01
N VAL A 158 -2.41 -30.03 18.99
CA VAL A 158 -1.72 -30.22 17.71
C VAL A 158 -0.49 -29.33 17.69
N ASP A 159 0.69 -29.94 17.80
CA ASP A 159 1.97 -29.25 17.77
C ASP A 159 2.52 -29.31 16.33
N ILE A 160 2.55 -28.16 15.65
CA ILE A 160 3.03 -28.00 14.27
C ILE A 160 4.45 -27.43 14.29
N ASN A 161 5.42 -28.30 14.09
CA ASN A 161 6.83 -27.96 14.03
C ASN A 161 7.25 -27.70 12.58
N ILE A 162 7.66 -26.46 12.30
CA ILE A 162 8.02 -26.01 10.95
C ILE A 162 9.49 -25.62 10.94
N ASP A 163 10.30 -26.39 10.22
CA ASP A 163 11.65 -25.98 9.85
C ASP A 163 11.62 -25.41 8.44
N LYS A 164 11.73 -24.09 8.34
CA LYS A 164 11.69 -23.39 7.04
C LYS A 164 12.89 -23.68 6.17
N LYS A 165 14.02 -24.11 6.76
CA LYS A 165 15.36 -24.10 6.15
C LYS A 165 15.69 -22.73 5.54
N GLU A 166 16.77 -22.67 4.75
CA GLU A 166 17.14 -21.45 4.03
C GLU A 166 16.32 -21.24 2.76
N LYS A 167 16.22 -19.96 2.33
CA LYS A 167 15.59 -19.62 1.05
C LYS A 167 16.46 -20.08 -0.11
N ILE A 168 15.82 -20.68 -1.11
CA ILE A 168 16.50 -21.03 -2.36
C ILE A 168 16.79 -19.76 -3.15
N LYS A 169 18.04 -19.61 -3.56
CA LYS A 169 18.51 -18.49 -4.39
C LYS A 169 18.84 -18.96 -5.80
N VAL A 170 18.76 -18.05 -6.76
CA VAL A 170 19.18 -18.35 -8.13
C VAL A 170 20.71 -18.26 -8.20
N HIS A 171 21.37 -19.35 -8.58
CA HIS A 171 22.80 -19.38 -8.81
C HIS A 171 23.11 -18.74 -10.16
N GLU A 172 22.63 -19.35 -11.25
CA GLU A 172 22.82 -18.86 -12.61
C GLU A 172 21.52 -18.96 -13.44
N ILE A 173 21.35 -18.02 -14.36
CA ILE A 173 20.30 -18.07 -15.40
C ILE A 173 21.00 -18.27 -16.73
N GLN A 174 20.71 -19.34 -17.44
CA GLN A 174 21.23 -19.62 -18.77
C GLN A 174 20.11 -19.40 -19.79
N ILE A 175 20.39 -18.59 -20.81
CA ILE A 175 19.44 -18.28 -21.88
C ILE A 175 20.10 -18.72 -23.18
N ALA A 176 19.39 -19.56 -23.94
CA ALA A 176 19.76 -20.04 -25.25
C ALA A 176 18.74 -19.58 -26.31
N GLY A 177 19.16 -19.60 -27.57
CA GLY A 177 18.34 -19.18 -28.72
C GLY A 177 18.21 -17.66 -28.90
N ASN A 178 18.84 -16.86 -28.03
CA ASN A 178 18.84 -15.40 -28.14
C ASN A 178 19.94 -14.90 -29.10
N HIS A 179 19.57 -14.43 -30.29
CA HIS A 179 20.45 -13.87 -31.32
C HIS A 179 20.30 -12.35 -31.44
N ALA A 180 19.08 -11.83 -31.40
CA ALA A 180 18.75 -10.42 -31.49
C ALA A 180 19.07 -9.64 -30.21
N ILE A 181 18.83 -10.25 -29.05
CA ILE A 181 19.04 -9.60 -27.75
C ILE A 181 20.13 -10.34 -26.96
N LYS A 182 21.12 -9.58 -26.47
CA LYS A 182 22.14 -10.14 -25.57
C LYS A 182 21.51 -10.70 -24.29
N ALA A 183 21.89 -11.90 -23.87
CA ALA A 183 21.40 -12.55 -22.66
C ALA A 183 21.51 -11.66 -21.40
N SER A 184 22.55 -10.82 -21.29
CA SER A 184 22.69 -9.87 -20.18
C SER A 184 21.57 -8.81 -20.12
N LYS A 185 21.03 -8.40 -21.27
CA LYS A 185 19.91 -7.48 -21.37
C LYS A 185 18.59 -8.18 -20.99
N LEU A 186 18.40 -9.43 -21.41
CA LEU A 186 17.24 -10.25 -21.01
C LEU A 186 17.22 -10.51 -19.50
N LYS A 187 18.36 -10.87 -18.91
CA LYS A 187 18.51 -11.01 -17.45
C LYS A 187 18.21 -9.72 -16.68
N ARG A 188 18.39 -8.55 -17.30
CA ARG A 188 18.05 -7.25 -16.67
C ARG A 188 16.55 -6.95 -16.71
N VAL A 189 15.85 -7.45 -17.72
CA VAL A 189 14.41 -7.30 -17.90
C VAL A 189 13.65 -8.10 -16.83
N MET A 190 14.18 -9.27 -16.45
CA MET A 190 13.72 -10.00 -15.26
C MET A 190 13.91 -9.11 -14.02
N LYS A 191 12.82 -8.72 -13.39
CA LYS A 191 12.85 -7.79 -12.23
C LYS A 191 13.00 -8.58 -10.93
N LYS A 192 12.35 -9.74 -10.83
CA LYS A 192 12.17 -10.45 -9.56
C LYS A 192 13.13 -11.63 -9.38
N THR A 193 13.56 -12.25 -10.48
CA THR A 193 14.46 -13.41 -10.55
C THR A 193 15.85 -12.95 -10.96
N ASN A 194 16.80 -12.93 -10.01
CA ASN A 194 18.14 -12.38 -10.23
C ASN A 194 19.22 -13.33 -9.70
N GLU A 195 20.33 -13.45 -10.43
CA GLU A 195 21.51 -14.23 -10.06
C GLU A 195 22.20 -13.70 -8.79
N LYS A 196 22.71 -14.62 -7.96
CA LYS A 196 23.52 -14.34 -6.78
C LYS A 196 24.94 -13.90 -7.18
N GLY A 197 25.63 -13.13 -6.31
CA GLY A 197 27.08 -12.88 -6.41
C GLY A 197 27.55 -11.69 -7.26
N LYS A 198 26.68 -11.06 -8.07
CA LYS A 198 27.05 -9.85 -8.83
C LYS A 198 26.82 -8.58 -8.00
N LEU A 199 27.84 -7.72 -7.87
CA LEU A 199 27.77 -6.42 -7.15
C LEU A 199 26.58 -5.55 -7.62
N ARG A 200 26.22 -5.65 -8.91
CA ARG A 200 25.09 -4.94 -9.52
C ARG A 200 23.71 -5.30 -8.96
N ASN A 201 23.59 -6.42 -8.23
CA ASN A 201 22.33 -6.92 -7.66
C ASN A 201 22.25 -6.72 -6.13
N LEU A 202 22.94 -5.71 -5.57
CA LEU A 202 23.00 -5.48 -4.12
C LEU A 202 21.61 -5.18 -3.51
N PHE A 203 20.76 -4.46 -4.22
CA PHE A 203 19.42 -4.04 -3.75
C PHE A 203 18.26 -4.89 -4.32
N ARG A 204 18.54 -5.95 -5.11
CA ARG A 204 17.51 -6.79 -5.75
C ARG A 204 17.33 -8.12 -5.02
N THR A 205 16.10 -8.64 -5.03
CA THR A 205 15.81 -9.95 -4.42
C THR A 205 16.45 -11.07 -5.24
N LYS A 206 17.17 -11.97 -4.56
CA LYS A 206 17.88 -13.11 -5.16
C LYS A 206 17.16 -14.46 -4.95
N LYS A 207 15.96 -14.42 -4.37
CA LYS A 207 15.16 -15.61 -4.07
C LYS A 207 14.52 -16.14 -5.35
N PHE A 208 14.48 -17.46 -5.50
CA PHE A 208 13.69 -18.10 -6.54
C PHE A 208 12.27 -18.33 -6.01
N VAL A 209 11.28 -17.83 -6.73
CA VAL A 209 9.85 -18.05 -6.44
C VAL A 209 9.18 -18.35 -7.79
N PRO A 210 8.49 -19.50 -7.95
CA PRO A 210 7.91 -19.91 -9.23
C PRO A 210 6.99 -18.86 -9.85
N GLU A 211 6.10 -18.25 -9.06
CA GLU A 211 5.18 -17.20 -9.54
C GLU A 211 5.91 -15.96 -10.08
N ASN A 212 7.01 -15.57 -9.44
CA ASN A 212 7.82 -14.44 -9.91
C ASN A 212 8.59 -14.79 -11.18
N TYR A 213 8.99 -16.05 -11.32
CA TYR A 213 9.65 -16.56 -12.52
C TYR A 213 8.71 -16.58 -13.72
N GLU A 214 7.46 -17.05 -13.55
CA GLU A 214 6.41 -16.94 -14.58
C GLU A 214 6.16 -15.49 -15.01
N ALA A 215 6.05 -14.57 -14.05
CA ALA A 215 5.91 -13.15 -14.35
C ALA A 215 7.12 -12.57 -15.10
N ASP A 216 8.33 -12.98 -14.75
CA ASP A 216 9.55 -12.55 -15.44
C ASP A 216 9.68 -13.18 -16.86
N LYS A 217 9.16 -14.39 -17.09
CA LYS A 217 9.06 -15.00 -18.43
C LYS A 217 8.19 -14.15 -19.35
N GLN A 218 7.04 -13.67 -18.86
CA GLN A 218 6.20 -12.75 -19.63
C GLN A 218 6.93 -11.46 -19.98
N LEU A 219 7.68 -10.87 -19.03
CA LEU A 219 8.47 -9.66 -19.30
C LEU A 219 9.54 -9.85 -20.38
N ILE A 220 10.10 -11.06 -20.52
CA ILE A 220 11.04 -11.39 -21.61
C ILE A 220 10.30 -11.36 -22.94
N ILE A 221 9.14 -12.00 -23.05
CA ILE A 221 8.31 -12.02 -24.26
C ILE A 221 7.87 -10.58 -24.60
N ASP A 222 7.37 -9.82 -23.63
CA ASP A 222 6.98 -8.42 -23.81
C ASP A 222 8.14 -7.57 -24.35
N LYS A 223 9.39 -7.87 -23.95
CA LYS A 223 10.58 -7.17 -24.46
C LYS A 223 10.88 -7.50 -25.93
N TYR A 224 10.65 -8.73 -26.35
CA TYR A 224 10.76 -9.13 -27.76
C TYR A 224 9.65 -8.50 -28.59
N ASN A 225 8.41 -8.53 -28.09
CA ASN A 225 7.25 -7.89 -28.72
C ASN A 225 7.44 -6.36 -28.84
N GLU A 226 8.11 -5.72 -27.88
CA GLU A 226 8.47 -4.29 -27.95
C GLU A 226 9.42 -3.99 -29.13
N LEU A 227 10.24 -4.96 -29.53
CA LEU A 227 11.23 -4.84 -30.60
C LEU A 227 10.76 -5.39 -31.96
N GLY A 228 9.49 -5.77 -32.08
CA GLY A 228 8.91 -6.27 -33.33
C GLY A 228 8.91 -7.79 -33.51
N TYR A 229 9.39 -8.54 -32.52
CA TYR A 229 9.44 -10.01 -32.59
C TYR A 229 8.13 -10.60 -32.09
N ARG A 230 7.11 -10.58 -32.94
CA ARG A 230 5.74 -11.00 -32.61
C ARG A 230 5.65 -12.48 -32.22
N ASP A 231 6.37 -13.32 -32.96
CA ASP A 231 6.30 -14.79 -32.81
C ASP A 231 7.25 -15.31 -31.72
N ALA A 232 7.84 -14.40 -30.92
CA ALA A 232 8.79 -14.76 -29.88
C ALA A 232 8.11 -15.61 -28.80
N LYS A 233 8.69 -16.77 -28.52
CA LYS A 233 8.18 -17.71 -27.52
C LYS A 233 9.31 -18.40 -26.78
N ILE A 234 9.01 -18.79 -25.55
CA ILE A 234 9.90 -19.65 -24.76
C ILE A 234 9.54 -21.10 -25.13
N VAL A 235 10.44 -21.79 -25.82
CA VAL A 235 10.23 -23.16 -26.31
C VAL A 235 10.34 -24.17 -25.17
N GLU A 236 11.33 -23.95 -24.30
CA GLU A 236 11.60 -24.83 -23.17
C GLU A 236 12.12 -24.02 -22.00
N ASP A 237 11.69 -24.38 -20.80
CA ASP A 237 12.25 -23.89 -19.56
C ASP A 237 12.50 -25.04 -18.58
N SER A 238 13.66 -25.00 -17.91
CA SER A 238 14.01 -26.00 -16.90
C SER A 238 14.66 -25.35 -15.69
N VAL A 239 14.35 -25.89 -14.51
CA VAL A 239 14.92 -25.43 -13.24
C VAL A 239 15.54 -26.62 -12.54
N SER A 240 16.87 -26.65 -12.49
CA SER A 240 17.65 -27.74 -11.89
C SER A 240 18.25 -27.30 -10.55
N SER A 241 18.34 -28.25 -9.61
CA SER A 241 18.99 -28.00 -8.33
C SER A 241 20.50 -27.98 -8.55
N TYR A 242 21.17 -26.89 -8.15
CA TYR A 242 22.64 -26.83 -8.13
C TYR A 242 23.18 -27.30 -6.77
N ASP A 243 22.55 -26.84 -5.69
CA ASP A 243 22.87 -27.20 -4.30
C ASP A 243 21.59 -27.11 -3.46
N GLU A 244 21.61 -27.54 -2.20
CA GLU A 244 20.47 -27.46 -1.27
C GLU A 244 19.91 -26.04 -1.12
N LYS A 245 20.72 -25.02 -1.40
CA LYS A 245 20.37 -23.59 -1.23
C LYS A 245 20.22 -22.85 -2.55
N THR A 246 20.51 -23.47 -3.69
CA THR A 246 20.53 -22.77 -4.97
C THR A 246 20.04 -23.58 -6.16
N VAL A 247 19.40 -22.90 -7.11
CA VAL A 247 18.93 -23.47 -8.37
C VAL A 247 19.55 -22.77 -9.57
N ASN A 248 19.74 -23.54 -10.64
CA ASN A 248 20.04 -23.03 -11.97
C ASN A 248 18.73 -22.97 -12.77
N VAL A 249 18.59 -21.92 -13.57
CA VAL A 249 17.43 -21.70 -14.43
C VAL A 249 17.92 -21.71 -15.86
N TYR A 250 17.32 -22.53 -16.71
CA TYR A 250 17.61 -22.59 -18.14
C TYR A 250 16.36 -22.21 -18.93
N LEU A 251 16.54 -21.36 -19.94
CA LEU A 251 15.51 -20.85 -20.83
C LEU A 251 15.98 -20.99 -22.26
N ASN A 252 15.19 -21.64 -23.10
CA ASN A 252 15.39 -21.68 -24.54
C ASN A 252 14.32 -20.83 -25.24
N ILE A 253 14.76 -19.82 -25.98
CA ILE A 253 13.90 -18.83 -26.61
C ILE A 253 13.98 -18.97 -28.12
N ASP A 254 12.82 -19.05 -28.77
CA ASP A 254 12.69 -18.85 -30.21
C ASP A 254 12.26 -17.40 -30.42
N GLU A 255 13.14 -16.58 -31.01
CA GLU A 255 12.89 -15.15 -31.20
C GLU A 255 11.86 -14.89 -32.32
N GLY A 256 11.70 -15.82 -33.26
CA GLY A 256 10.88 -15.60 -34.45
C GLY A 256 11.42 -14.50 -35.37
N GLN A 257 10.55 -14.03 -36.28
CA GLN A 257 10.90 -12.97 -37.23
C GLN A 257 10.50 -11.59 -36.71
N LYS A 258 11.21 -10.57 -37.19
CA LYS A 258 10.93 -9.17 -36.86
C LYS A 258 9.95 -8.59 -37.87
N TYR A 259 8.86 -7.99 -37.37
CA TYR A 259 7.81 -7.41 -38.19
C TYR A 259 7.78 -5.88 -38.14
N TYR A 260 7.28 -5.29 -39.22
CA TYR A 260 7.12 -3.86 -39.44
C TYR A 260 5.66 -3.54 -39.80
N LEU A 261 5.21 -2.35 -39.42
CA LEU A 261 3.88 -1.86 -39.74
C LEU A 261 3.81 -1.40 -41.20
N ARG A 262 2.96 -2.03 -42.00
CA ARG A 262 2.73 -1.66 -43.40
C ARG A 262 1.56 -0.70 -43.57
N ASN A 263 0.46 -0.96 -42.88
CA ASN A 263 -0.72 -0.10 -42.90
C ASN A 263 -1.46 -0.16 -41.56
N VAL A 264 -2.10 0.95 -41.19
CA VAL A 264 -3.02 1.04 -40.06
C VAL A 264 -4.34 1.61 -40.58
N ALA A 265 -5.36 0.77 -40.62
CA ALA A 265 -6.72 1.15 -41.01
C ALA A 265 -7.58 1.32 -39.76
N TRP A 266 -8.53 2.25 -39.81
CA TRP A 266 -9.53 2.45 -38.76
C TRP A 266 -10.92 2.12 -39.31
N VAL A 267 -11.69 1.34 -38.56
CA VAL A 267 -13.04 0.93 -38.94
C VAL A 267 -13.97 1.15 -37.76
N GLY A 268 -15.14 1.77 -38.00
CA GLY A 268 -16.15 2.00 -36.97
C GLY A 268 -15.97 3.28 -36.14
N ASN A 269 -14.98 4.12 -36.46
CA ASN A 269 -14.84 5.46 -35.90
C ASN A 269 -15.81 6.44 -36.60
N THR A 270 -16.87 6.86 -35.91
CA THR A 270 -17.81 7.86 -36.43
C THR A 270 -17.67 9.21 -35.74
N LEU A 271 -17.18 9.20 -34.49
CA LEU A 271 -17.01 10.38 -33.67
C LEU A 271 -15.73 11.17 -33.98
N TYR A 272 -14.61 10.45 -34.20
CA TYR A 272 -13.30 11.05 -34.43
C TYR A 272 -12.75 10.67 -35.81
N PRO A 273 -12.17 11.62 -36.56
CA PRO A 273 -11.48 11.33 -37.82
C PRO A 273 -10.29 10.39 -37.61
N SER A 274 -10.05 9.50 -38.57
CA SER A 274 -8.94 8.55 -38.52
C SER A 274 -7.58 9.24 -38.42
N GLU A 275 -7.44 10.46 -38.95
CA GLU A 275 -6.21 11.26 -38.85
C GLU A 275 -5.87 11.63 -37.40
N GLU A 276 -6.87 12.02 -36.61
CA GLU A 276 -6.70 12.36 -35.19
C GLU A 276 -6.33 11.12 -34.37
N LEU A 277 -7.02 10.00 -34.62
CA LEU A 277 -6.71 8.72 -33.98
C LEU A 277 -5.31 8.21 -34.33
N ASN A 278 -4.87 8.40 -35.58
CA ASN A 278 -3.54 8.04 -36.02
C ASN A 278 -2.46 8.92 -35.37
N TYR A 279 -2.73 10.22 -35.18
CA TYR A 279 -1.84 11.11 -34.44
C TYR A 279 -1.67 10.67 -32.97
N LEU A 280 -2.77 10.29 -32.31
CA LEU A 280 -2.76 9.78 -30.93
C LEU A 280 -2.06 8.40 -30.81
N LEU A 281 -2.22 7.53 -31.81
CA LEU A 281 -1.58 6.21 -31.85
C LEU A 281 -0.05 6.33 -31.89
N ARG A 282 0.49 7.38 -32.52
CA ARG A 282 1.95 7.64 -32.66
C ARG A 282 2.72 6.48 -33.30
N MET A 283 2.08 5.72 -34.19
CA MET A 283 2.71 4.65 -34.97
C MET A 283 2.51 4.95 -36.45
N LYS A 284 3.60 4.93 -37.22
CA LYS A 284 3.60 5.25 -38.64
C LYS A 284 3.95 4.02 -39.47
N LYS A 285 3.58 4.08 -40.75
CA LYS A 285 4.02 3.10 -41.75
C LYS A 285 5.55 3.02 -41.78
N GLY A 286 6.09 1.81 -41.70
CA GLY A 286 7.51 1.50 -41.64
C GLY A 286 8.06 1.35 -40.23
N ASP A 287 7.30 1.72 -39.19
CA ASP A 287 7.74 1.53 -37.81
C ASP A 287 7.80 0.04 -37.45
N VAL A 288 8.69 -0.30 -36.51
CA VAL A 288 8.75 -1.65 -35.95
C VAL A 288 7.44 -1.95 -35.22
N TYR A 289 6.87 -3.14 -35.42
CA TYR A 289 5.60 -3.52 -34.82
C TYR A 289 5.72 -3.72 -33.31
N ASN A 290 5.53 -2.65 -32.54
CA ASN A 290 5.64 -2.67 -31.08
C ASN A 290 4.26 -2.90 -30.45
N GLN A 291 3.95 -4.17 -30.13
CA GLN A 291 2.67 -4.54 -29.49
C GLN A 291 2.48 -3.89 -28.12
N LYS A 292 3.57 -3.70 -27.39
CA LYS A 292 3.52 -3.07 -26.07
C LYS A 292 3.09 -1.61 -26.19
N LEU A 293 3.70 -0.86 -27.11
CA LEU A 293 3.34 0.52 -27.41
C LEU A 293 1.89 0.59 -27.93
N LEU A 294 1.48 -0.34 -28.79
CA LEU A 294 0.11 -0.43 -29.29
C LEU A 294 -0.89 -0.56 -28.13
N ASN A 295 -0.70 -1.53 -27.23
CA ASN A 295 -1.56 -1.73 -26.06
C ASN A 295 -1.51 -0.55 -25.09
N GLU A 296 -0.33 0.07 -24.90
CA GLU A 296 -0.19 1.29 -24.12
C GLU A 296 -1.05 2.41 -24.69
N ARG A 297 -0.98 2.66 -26.01
CA ARG A 297 -1.70 3.74 -26.72
C ARG A 297 -3.19 3.49 -26.86
N ILE A 298 -3.65 2.24 -26.84
CA ILE A 298 -5.07 1.89 -26.92
C ILE A 298 -5.78 2.11 -25.58
N SER A 299 -5.20 1.63 -24.47
CA SER A 299 -5.95 1.53 -23.21
C SER A 299 -5.20 1.97 -21.94
N THR A 300 -3.87 1.93 -21.94
CA THR A 300 -3.10 1.99 -20.67
C THR A 300 -2.54 3.37 -20.37
N ASP A 301 -2.04 4.07 -21.39
CA ASP A 301 -1.47 5.41 -21.25
C ASP A 301 -2.52 6.44 -20.85
N ASP A 302 -2.08 7.50 -20.18
CA ASP A 302 -2.95 8.60 -19.76
C ASP A 302 -3.55 9.33 -20.99
N ASP A 303 -2.81 9.41 -22.10
CA ASP A 303 -3.24 9.96 -23.40
C ASP A 303 -3.71 8.88 -24.40
N ALA A 304 -4.06 7.69 -23.91
CA ALA A 304 -4.55 6.60 -24.74
C ALA A 304 -5.88 6.96 -25.43
N ILE A 305 -6.11 6.36 -26.60
CA ILE A 305 -7.31 6.56 -27.42
C ILE A 305 -8.56 6.18 -26.61
N GLY A 306 -8.53 5.08 -25.85
CA GLY A 306 -9.64 4.69 -25.00
C GLY A 306 -10.03 5.79 -24.00
N ASN A 307 -9.08 6.54 -23.45
CA ASN A 307 -9.38 7.64 -22.52
C ASN A 307 -10.12 8.79 -23.21
N LEU A 308 -9.86 9.06 -24.49
CA LEU A 308 -10.60 10.06 -25.27
C LEU A 308 -12.10 9.72 -25.32
N TYR A 309 -12.44 8.45 -25.59
CA TYR A 309 -13.82 7.97 -25.60
C TYR A 309 -14.43 7.95 -24.20
N TYR A 310 -13.71 7.41 -23.20
CA TYR A 310 -14.18 7.39 -21.81
C TYR A 310 -14.42 8.79 -21.23
N ASN A 311 -13.67 9.79 -21.66
CA ASN A 311 -13.84 11.17 -21.20
C ASN A 311 -15.08 11.86 -21.76
N ASN A 312 -15.61 11.35 -22.88
CA ASN A 312 -16.79 11.85 -23.57
C ASN A 312 -18.03 10.95 -23.38
N GLY A 313 -18.04 10.13 -22.32
CA GLY A 313 -19.18 9.32 -21.93
C GLY A 313 -19.26 7.94 -22.57
N TYR A 314 -18.36 7.55 -23.48
CA TYR A 314 -18.43 6.24 -24.16
C TYR A 314 -17.83 5.14 -23.28
N LEU A 315 -18.57 4.74 -22.24
CA LEU A 315 -18.14 3.69 -21.31
C LEU A 315 -18.18 2.28 -21.92
N PHE A 316 -19.07 2.07 -22.90
CA PHE A 316 -19.23 0.80 -23.61
C PHE A 316 -18.34 0.69 -24.85
N TYR A 317 -17.41 1.62 -25.01
CA TYR A 317 -16.46 1.62 -26.09
C TYR A 317 -15.57 0.37 -26.05
N ASN A 318 -15.39 -0.25 -27.21
CA ASN A 318 -14.41 -1.31 -27.41
C ASN A 318 -13.55 -1.00 -28.64
N LEU A 319 -12.24 -1.16 -28.51
CA LEU A 319 -11.30 -1.10 -29.62
C LEU A 319 -10.52 -2.40 -29.64
N ASP A 320 -10.59 -3.08 -30.77
CA ASP A 320 -9.91 -4.34 -31.02
C ASP A 320 -8.92 -4.18 -32.19
N PRO A 321 -7.61 -4.25 -31.93
CA PRO A 321 -6.60 -4.23 -32.98
C PRO A 321 -6.49 -5.60 -33.63
N VAL A 322 -6.96 -5.74 -34.86
CA VAL A 322 -6.93 -7.00 -35.61
C VAL A 322 -5.83 -6.97 -36.66
N GLU A 323 -4.98 -8.00 -36.67
CA GLU A 323 -4.00 -8.21 -37.74
C GLU A 323 -4.71 -8.84 -38.95
N VAL A 324 -4.87 -8.09 -40.04
CA VAL A 324 -5.68 -8.54 -41.20
C VAL A 324 -4.84 -9.30 -42.22
N ASN A 325 -3.59 -8.84 -42.44
CA ASN A 325 -2.71 -9.45 -43.43
C ASN A 325 -1.26 -9.39 -42.96
N ILE A 326 -0.52 -10.47 -43.24
CA ILE A 326 0.90 -10.60 -42.95
C ILE A 326 1.56 -11.03 -44.25
N VAL A 327 2.40 -10.15 -44.82
CA VAL A 327 3.12 -10.42 -46.07
C VAL A 327 4.61 -10.27 -45.79
N GLY A 328 5.33 -11.38 -45.73
CA GLY A 328 6.74 -11.37 -45.33
C GLY A 328 6.92 -10.82 -43.92
N ASP A 329 7.70 -9.76 -43.79
CA ASP A 329 8.02 -9.06 -42.53
C ASP A 329 7.06 -7.90 -42.23
N SER A 330 5.95 -7.78 -42.96
CA SER A 330 5.08 -6.60 -42.96
C SER A 330 3.66 -6.94 -42.54
N ILE A 331 3.13 -6.22 -41.54
CA ILE A 331 1.80 -6.43 -40.93
C ILE A 331 0.86 -5.27 -41.28
N ASP A 332 -0.37 -5.61 -41.68
CA ASP A 332 -1.49 -4.68 -41.73
C ASP A 332 -2.36 -4.80 -40.47
N LEU A 333 -2.52 -3.67 -39.79
CA LEU A 333 -3.33 -3.55 -38.59
C LEU A 333 -4.66 -2.86 -38.94
N GLU A 334 -5.77 -3.47 -38.53
CA GLU A 334 -7.10 -2.88 -38.62
C GLU A 334 -7.62 -2.64 -37.21
N MET A 335 -7.81 -1.37 -36.88
CA MET A 335 -8.32 -0.90 -35.61
C MET A 335 -9.85 -0.88 -35.68
N ARG A 336 -10.49 -1.90 -35.12
CA ARG A 336 -11.95 -2.01 -35.10
C ARG A 336 -12.51 -1.34 -33.86
N ILE A 337 -13.28 -0.29 -34.06
CA ILE A 337 -13.93 0.47 -33.00
C ILE A 337 -15.43 0.17 -32.97
N SER A 338 -15.94 -0.08 -31.77
CA SER A 338 -17.36 -0.06 -31.44
C SER A 338 -17.57 0.99 -30.36
N GLU A 339 -18.10 2.16 -30.73
CA GLU A 339 -18.23 3.31 -29.82
C GLU A 339 -19.30 3.09 -28.74
N GLY A 340 -20.43 2.45 -29.10
CA GLY A 340 -21.55 2.24 -28.20
C GLY A 340 -22.33 3.52 -27.85
N ARG A 341 -23.25 3.43 -26.89
CA ARG A 341 -24.03 4.59 -26.42
C ARG A 341 -23.25 5.39 -25.38
N GLN A 342 -23.53 6.68 -25.25
CA GLN A 342 -23.00 7.47 -24.14
C GLN A 342 -23.65 7.07 -22.81
N ALA A 343 -22.84 7.01 -21.76
CA ALA A 343 -23.23 6.73 -20.40
C ALA A 343 -23.27 8.03 -19.57
N THR A 344 -24.39 8.26 -18.91
CA THR A 344 -24.53 9.32 -17.89
C THR A 344 -24.43 8.74 -16.49
N ILE A 345 -23.87 9.50 -15.56
CA ILE A 345 -23.75 9.07 -14.17
C ILE A 345 -25.13 9.16 -13.52
N ASN A 346 -25.70 8.03 -13.08
CA ASN A 346 -26.98 8.00 -12.41
C ASN A 346 -26.82 8.27 -10.92
N LYS A 347 -26.05 7.43 -10.21
CA LYS A 347 -25.80 7.60 -8.77
C LYS A 347 -24.32 7.47 -8.41
N ILE A 348 -23.94 8.18 -7.36
CA ILE A 348 -22.62 8.06 -6.73
C ILE A 348 -22.81 7.65 -5.28
N LYS A 349 -22.45 6.40 -4.97
CA LYS A 349 -22.55 5.80 -3.64
C LYS A 349 -21.19 5.87 -2.94
N ILE A 350 -21.13 6.60 -1.83
CA ILE A 350 -19.93 6.69 -0.98
C ILE A 350 -20.17 5.79 0.22
N SER A 351 -19.21 4.94 0.58
CA SER A 351 -19.29 4.06 1.75
C SER A 351 -17.97 4.00 2.51
N GLY A 352 -18.00 3.66 3.81
CA GLY A 352 -16.80 3.49 4.65
C GLY A 352 -16.14 4.79 5.15
N ASN A 353 -16.87 5.90 5.07
CA ASN A 353 -16.51 7.18 5.68
C ASN A 353 -16.92 7.24 7.18
N ASP A 354 -16.43 6.30 7.99
CA ASP A 354 -16.83 6.16 9.40
C ASP A 354 -16.40 7.33 10.29
N ARG A 355 -15.31 8.02 9.92
CA ARG A 355 -14.70 9.13 10.67
C ARG A 355 -14.92 10.51 10.06
N LEU A 356 -15.44 10.58 8.84
CA LEU A 356 -15.54 11.82 8.07
C LEU A 356 -16.95 11.94 7.50
N TYR A 357 -17.54 13.13 7.55
CA TYR A 357 -18.87 13.31 6.98
C TYR A 357 -18.87 13.11 5.47
N GLU A 358 -19.95 12.54 4.96
CA GLU A 358 -20.08 12.22 3.54
C GLU A 358 -19.98 13.49 2.67
N ASN A 359 -20.54 14.62 3.12
CA ASN A 359 -20.47 15.89 2.41
C ASN A 359 -19.02 16.38 2.20
N VAL A 360 -18.10 16.03 3.10
CA VAL A 360 -16.67 16.38 2.98
C VAL A 360 -16.01 15.56 1.88
N VAL A 361 -16.37 14.29 1.72
CA VAL A 361 -15.92 13.49 0.57
C VAL A 361 -16.60 13.99 -0.70
N ARG A 362 -17.91 14.19 -0.67
CA ARG A 362 -18.74 14.51 -1.82
C ARG A 362 -18.38 15.85 -2.46
N ARG A 363 -17.94 16.83 -1.67
CA ARG A 363 -17.48 18.14 -2.20
C ARG A 363 -16.16 18.05 -2.99
N GLU A 364 -15.31 17.07 -2.69
CA GLU A 364 -14.07 16.83 -3.45
C GLU A 364 -14.31 16.13 -4.79
N LEU A 365 -15.48 15.50 -4.96
CA LEU A 365 -15.83 14.84 -6.20
C LEU A 365 -16.09 15.85 -7.32
N ARG A 366 -15.41 15.64 -8.45
CA ARG A 366 -15.60 16.40 -9.69
C ARG A 366 -16.73 15.81 -10.54
N ILE A 367 -17.01 14.53 -10.35
CA ILE A 367 -18.15 13.84 -10.98
C ILE A 367 -19.46 14.17 -10.26
N ARG A 368 -20.55 14.34 -11.03
CA ARG A 368 -21.88 14.59 -10.48
C ARG A 368 -22.94 13.73 -11.17
N PRO A 369 -24.01 13.32 -10.46
CA PRO A 369 -25.18 12.72 -11.08
C PRO A 369 -25.74 13.59 -12.20
N GLY A 370 -26.15 12.96 -13.30
CA GLY A 370 -26.67 13.59 -14.52
C GLY A 370 -25.61 14.06 -15.53
N GLN A 371 -24.31 14.07 -15.16
CA GLN A 371 -23.24 14.39 -16.11
C GLN A 371 -22.83 13.17 -16.92
N LEU A 372 -22.26 13.40 -18.12
CA LEU A 372 -21.60 12.34 -18.88
C LEU A 372 -20.45 11.73 -18.07
N PHE A 373 -20.27 10.42 -18.19
CA PHE A 373 -19.14 9.75 -17.59
C PHE A 373 -17.83 10.30 -18.16
N SER A 374 -16.87 10.58 -17.28
CA SER A 374 -15.53 11.01 -17.67
C SER A 374 -14.50 10.33 -16.77
N LYS A 375 -13.65 9.49 -17.36
CA LYS A 375 -12.57 8.81 -16.65
C LYS A 375 -11.60 9.82 -16.03
N GLU A 376 -11.29 10.91 -16.72
CA GLU A 376 -10.46 11.98 -16.20
C GLU A 376 -11.04 12.60 -14.93
N ASN A 377 -12.32 12.97 -14.92
CA ASN A 377 -12.97 13.54 -13.74
C ASN A 377 -13.04 12.53 -12.59
N LEU A 378 -13.27 11.25 -12.88
CA LEU A 378 -13.24 10.17 -11.89
C LEU A 378 -11.84 10.04 -11.27
N MET A 379 -10.79 9.92 -12.10
CA MET A 379 -9.41 9.78 -11.65
C MET A 379 -8.93 11.01 -10.88
N ARG A 380 -9.31 12.22 -11.32
CA ARG A 380 -9.06 13.46 -10.56
C ARG A 380 -9.77 13.41 -9.21
N SER A 381 -11.04 12.99 -9.15
CA SER A 381 -11.78 12.86 -7.88
C SER A 381 -11.10 11.87 -6.92
N LEU A 382 -10.66 10.72 -7.42
CA LEU A 382 -9.92 9.73 -6.63
C LEU A 382 -8.60 10.31 -6.12
N ARG A 383 -7.88 11.08 -6.95
CA ARG A 383 -6.64 11.76 -6.55
C ARG A 383 -6.91 12.77 -5.43
N GLU A 384 -7.95 13.59 -5.52
CA GLU A 384 -8.32 14.56 -4.47
C GLU A 384 -8.67 13.81 -3.17
N ILE A 385 -9.40 12.69 -3.25
CA ILE A 385 -9.69 11.82 -2.09
C ILE A 385 -8.42 11.27 -1.46
N GLN A 386 -7.45 10.81 -2.25
CA GLN A 386 -6.16 10.32 -1.76
C GLN A 386 -5.34 11.45 -1.12
N GLN A 387 -5.35 12.64 -1.70
CA GLN A 387 -4.63 13.81 -1.20
C GLN A 387 -5.17 14.33 0.14
N MET A 388 -6.46 14.10 0.44
CA MET A 388 -6.99 14.35 1.79
C MET A 388 -6.28 13.54 2.88
N GLY A 389 -5.73 12.37 2.54
CA GLY A 389 -5.00 11.50 3.46
C GLY A 389 -5.86 10.78 4.51
N HIS A 390 -7.17 11.01 4.54
CA HIS A 390 -8.11 10.35 5.47
C HIS A 390 -8.47 8.91 5.11
N PHE A 391 -8.08 8.45 3.93
CA PHE A 391 -8.45 7.15 3.39
C PHE A 391 -7.23 6.36 2.95
N ASP A 392 -7.32 5.04 3.01
CA ASP A 392 -6.28 4.14 2.53
C ASP A 392 -6.24 4.14 0.99
N PRO A 393 -5.16 4.66 0.34
CA PRO A 393 -5.10 4.75 -1.11
C PRO A 393 -5.03 3.37 -1.80
N GLU A 394 -4.53 2.34 -1.11
CA GLU A 394 -4.38 0.99 -1.69
C GLU A 394 -5.73 0.29 -1.86
N LYS A 395 -6.69 0.63 -0.99
CA LYS A 395 -8.05 0.06 -0.99
C LYS A 395 -9.07 0.91 -1.75
N LEU A 396 -8.65 2.08 -2.24
CA LEU A 396 -9.51 2.99 -2.97
C LEU A 396 -9.65 2.55 -4.44
N GLN A 397 -10.49 1.53 -4.67
CA GLN A 397 -10.84 1.08 -6.01
C GLN A 397 -12.31 1.43 -6.30
N PRO A 398 -12.60 2.27 -7.31
CA PRO A 398 -13.98 2.59 -7.67
C PRO A 398 -14.68 1.35 -8.23
N ASP A 399 -15.92 1.13 -7.81
CA ASP A 399 -16.82 0.14 -8.40
C ASP A 399 -17.67 0.84 -9.47
N ILE A 400 -17.45 0.49 -10.73
CA ILE A 400 -18.16 1.09 -11.87
C ILE A 400 -19.14 0.05 -12.38
N GLN A 401 -20.44 0.33 -12.20
CA GLN A 401 -21.52 -0.57 -12.59
C GLN A 401 -22.26 0.02 -13.80
N PRO A 402 -21.87 -0.33 -15.03
CA PRO A 402 -22.50 0.17 -16.24
C PRO A 402 -23.84 -0.53 -16.52
N ASP A 403 -24.85 0.25 -16.89
CA ASP A 403 -26.15 -0.22 -17.37
C ASP A 403 -26.31 0.12 -18.86
N GLY A 404 -26.08 -0.88 -19.70
CA GLY A 404 -26.15 -0.74 -21.16
C GLY A 404 -27.55 -0.47 -21.72
N MET A 405 -28.61 -0.85 -20.99
CA MET A 405 -29.99 -0.62 -21.45
C MET A 405 -30.38 0.84 -21.27
N ASN A 406 -30.11 1.38 -20.09
CA ASN A 406 -30.46 2.76 -19.74
C ASN A 406 -29.42 3.79 -20.22
N GLY A 407 -28.22 3.34 -20.63
CA GLY A 407 -27.13 4.27 -20.96
C GLY A 407 -26.69 5.06 -19.73
N THR A 408 -26.67 4.39 -18.58
CA THR A 408 -26.33 4.99 -17.30
C THR A 408 -25.22 4.21 -16.62
N VAL A 409 -24.53 4.84 -15.68
CA VAL A 409 -23.53 4.19 -14.85
C VAL A 409 -23.71 4.61 -13.40
N ASP A 410 -23.68 3.62 -12.51
CA ASP A 410 -23.60 3.84 -11.07
C ASP A 410 -22.15 3.69 -10.63
N ILE A 411 -21.68 4.63 -9.80
CA ILE A 411 -20.31 4.67 -9.31
C ILE A 411 -20.32 4.46 -7.80
N GLY A 412 -19.77 3.34 -7.35
CA GLY A 412 -19.46 3.03 -5.96
C GLY A 412 -18.04 3.50 -5.60
N LEU A 413 -17.92 4.20 -4.48
CA LEU A 413 -16.65 4.63 -3.89
C LEU A 413 -16.52 3.99 -2.50
N PRO A 414 -16.05 2.73 -2.42
CA PRO A 414 -15.75 2.09 -1.14
C PRO A 414 -14.49 2.70 -0.55
N LEU A 415 -14.66 3.47 0.53
CA LEU A 415 -13.58 4.08 1.27
C LEU A 415 -13.19 3.21 2.46
N THR A 416 -11.93 3.24 2.85
CA THR A 416 -11.47 2.69 4.13
C THR A 416 -10.84 3.81 4.92
N SER A 417 -11.50 4.23 5.99
CA SER A 417 -11.01 5.31 6.85
C SER A 417 -9.67 4.97 7.50
N LYS A 418 -8.71 5.90 7.45
CA LYS A 418 -7.37 5.79 8.03
C LYS A 418 -7.13 6.95 9.01
N ALA A 419 -6.45 6.68 10.12
CA ALA A 419 -5.99 7.75 11.01
C ALA A 419 -4.85 8.53 10.35
N ASN A 420 -5.02 9.84 10.18
CA ASN A 420 -4.06 10.73 9.52
C ASN A 420 -3.62 11.90 10.41
N ASP A 421 -3.81 11.76 11.73
CA ASP A 421 -3.27 12.72 12.69
C ASP A 421 -1.77 12.45 12.84
N GLN A 422 -0.94 13.49 12.73
CA GLN A 422 0.51 13.37 12.68
C GLN A 422 1.14 14.01 13.91
N ILE A 423 2.12 13.29 14.50
CA ILE A 423 3.02 13.79 15.53
C ILE A 423 4.39 13.88 14.87
N GLU A 424 4.85 15.11 14.60
CA GLU A 424 6.17 15.37 14.04
C GLU A 424 7.11 15.74 15.18
N PHE A 425 8.11 14.89 15.42
CA PHE A 425 9.23 15.20 16.29
C PHE A 425 10.47 15.36 15.42
N SER A 426 11.09 16.54 15.46
CA SER A 426 12.37 16.79 14.80
C SER A 426 13.41 17.18 15.83
N ALA A 427 14.59 16.59 15.73
CA ALA A 427 15.76 16.96 16.52
C ALA A 427 16.95 17.20 15.58
N GLY A 428 17.66 18.29 15.78
CA GLY A 428 18.88 18.63 15.05
C GLY A 428 19.91 19.28 15.97
N TRP A 429 21.16 19.34 15.55
CA TRP A 429 22.20 20.09 16.25
C TRP A 429 22.79 21.12 15.28
N GLY A 430 23.01 22.33 15.76
CA GLY A 430 23.66 23.41 15.02
C GLY A 430 24.71 24.10 15.88
N GLN A 431 25.34 25.13 15.32
CA GLN A 431 26.33 25.94 16.05
C GLN A 431 25.74 26.57 17.34
N THR A 432 24.42 26.78 17.37
CA THR A 432 23.67 27.34 18.51
C THR A 432 23.01 26.27 19.39
N GLY A 433 23.45 25.01 19.32
CA GLY A 433 22.96 23.93 20.18
C GLY A 433 21.88 23.04 19.55
N VAL A 434 21.14 22.33 20.42
CA VAL A 434 20.13 21.33 20.02
C VAL A 434 18.81 22.02 19.67
N ILE A 435 18.35 21.78 18.45
CA ILE A 435 17.06 22.19 17.91
C ILE A 435 16.08 21.03 18.13
N GLY A 436 15.04 21.24 18.91
CA GLY A 436 13.89 20.34 19.05
C GLY A 436 12.63 21.00 18.51
N LYS A 437 11.85 20.29 17.69
CA LYS A 437 10.53 20.72 17.23
C LYS A 437 9.53 19.59 17.48
N LEU A 438 8.41 19.94 18.11
CA LEU A 438 7.25 19.09 18.28
C LEU A 438 6.06 19.74 17.58
N SER A 439 5.48 19.08 16.58
CA SER A 439 4.29 19.54 15.88
C SER A 439 3.19 18.48 15.95
N LEU A 440 2.02 18.86 16.45
CA LEU A 440 0.81 18.06 16.43
C LEU A 440 -0.10 18.59 15.32
N LYS A 441 -0.40 17.76 14.33
CA LYS A 441 -1.26 18.11 13.20
C LYS A 441 -2.48 17.20 13.19
N PHE A 442 -3.63 17.75 13.56
CA PHE A 442 -4.92 17.10 13.48
C PHE A 442 -5.53 17.43 12.13
N THR A 443 -5.78 16.43 11.29
CA THR A 443 -6.24 16.66 9.91
C THR A 443 -7.76 16.59 9.75
N ASN A 444 -8.47 16.00 10.72
CA ASN A 444 -9.92 15.84 10.71
C ASN A 444 -10.57 16.52 11.92
N PHE A 445 -10.23 17.78 12.18
CA PHE A 445 -10.82 18.60 13.24
C PHE A 445 -12.18 19.17 12.79
N SER A 446 -13.07 19.46 13.75
CA SER A 446 -14.33 20.19 13.51
C SER A 446 -14.50 21.31 14.53
N LEU A 447 -14.41 22.55 14.07
CA LEU A 447 -14.66 23.75 14.87
C LEU A 447 -16.14 23.88 15.26
N ALA A 448 -17.06 23.44 14.39
CA ALA A 448 -18.49 23.46 14.68
C ALA A 448 -18.83 22.57 15.88
N ASN A 449 -18.26 21.37 15.93
CA ASN A 449 -18.44 20.42 17.04
C ASN A 449 -17.71 20.87 18.33
N LEU A 450 -16.69 21.74 18.24
CA LEU A 450 -16.07 22.36 19.42
C LEU A 450 -17.00 23.42 20.05
N LEU A 451 -17.61 24.27 19.22
CA LEU A 451 -18.43 25.41 19.67
C LEU A 451 -19.86 24.98 20.05
N ARG A 452 -20.34 23.88 19.47
CA ARG A 452 -21.65 23.28 19.76
C ARG A 452 -21.46 21.78 19.94
N PRO A 453 -21.17 21.30 21.17
CA PRO A 453 -21.07 19.86 21.42
C PRO A 453 -22.45 19.21 21.19
N GLY A 454 -22.57 18.46 20.09
CA GLY A 454 -23.75 17.66 19.74
C GLY A 454 -23.49 16.15 19.89
N GLU A 455 -24.37 15.32 19.33
CA GLU A 455 -24.31 13.85 19.41
C GLU A 455 -23.09 13.21 18.71
N ASN A 456 -22.31 13.97 17.94
CA ASN A 456 -21.14 13.50 17.20
C ASN A 456 -19.79 13.77 17.90
N TYR A 457 -19.80 13.86 19.23
CA TYR A 457 -18.57 13.92 20.04
C TYR A 457 -17.95 12.52 20.18
N ARG A 458 -17.28 12.03 19.12
CA ARG A 458 -16.58 10.73 19.15
C ARG A 458 -15.14 10.91 19.65
N GLY A 459 -14.94 10.91 20.97
CA GLY A 459 -13.62 10.90 21.62
C GLY A 459 -13.32 12.15 22.47
N ILE A 460 -12.05 12.55 22.56
CA ILE A 460 -11.56 13.69 23.37
C ILE A 460 -11.48 15.00 22.54
N LEU A 461 -11.43 14.90 21.21
CA LEU A 461 -11.34 16.03 20.28
C LEU A 461 -12.47 15.96 19.23
N PRO A 462 -13.11 17.09 18.87
CA PRO A 462 -14.18 17.11 17.88
C PRO A 462 -13.62 16.81 16.47
N GLN A 463 -14.24 15.86 15.77
CA GLN A 463 -13.83 15.43 14.42
C GLN A 463 -15.00 15.47 13.42
N GLY A 464 -14.70 15.49 12.12
CA GLY A 464 -15.68 15.18 11.06
C GLY A 464 -15.69 16.10 9.83
N ASP A 465 -15.25 17.36 9.96
CA ASP A 465 -15.37 18.37 8.89
C ASP A 465 -14.15 18.47 7.95
N GLY A 466 -13.11 17.67 8.20
CA GLY A 466 -11.86 17.71 7.43
C GLY A 466 -11.08 19.02 7.60
N GLN A 467 -11.25 19.73 8.72
CA GLN A 467 -10.47 20.93 9.04
C GLN A 467 -9.13 20.53 9.67
N THR A 468 -8.10 21.34 9.45
CA THR A 468 -6.77 21.07 10.00
C THR A 468 -6.47 22.01 11.16
N LEU A 469 -6.08 21.45 12.29
CA LEU A 469 -5.53 22.18 13.43
C LEU A 469 -4.08 21.74 13.64
N THR A 470 -3.15 22.68 13.56
CA THR A 470 -1.73 22.42 13.84
C THR A 470 -1.29 23.22 15.05
N ILE A 471 -0.63 22.55 15.99
CA ILE A 471 0.01 23.15 17.16
C ILE A 471 1.47 22.77 17.07
N SER A 472 2.37 23.74 17.02
CA SER A 472 3.81 23.45 16.96
C SER A 472 4.59 24.26 17.98
N GLY A 473 5.59 23.61 18.56
CA GLY A 473 6.58 24.22 19.43
C GLY A 473 7.97 23.85 18.91
N GLN A 474 8.82 24.84 18.73
CA GLN A 474 10.22 24.69 18.37
C GLN A 474 11.07 25.38 19.42
N THR A 475 12.15 24.74 19.82
CA THR A 475 13.15 25.27 20.74
C THR A 475 14.54 24.96 20.20
N ASN A 476 15.43 25.93 20.26
CA ASN A 476 16.85 25.82 19.99
C ASN A 476 17.54 26.29 21.27
N ALA A 477 17.55 25.41 22.27
CA ALA A 477 17.95 25.72 23.64
C ALA A 477 17.35 27.05 24.16
N LYS A 478 18.21 27.99 24.60
CA LYS A 478 17.83 29.35 25.02
C LYS A 478 17.91 30.37 23.86
N TYR A 479 18.42 29.96 22.71
CA TYR A 479 18.67 30.83 21.56
C TYR A 479 17.39 31.22 20.83
N TYR A 480 16.54 30.23 20.50
CA TYR A 480 15.30 30.47 19.75
C TYR A 480 14.17 29.60 20.28
N GLN A 481 13.02 30.19 20.55
CA GLN A 481 11.80 29.47 20.92
C GLN A 481 10.65 30.00 20.09
N SER A 482 9.84 29.11 19.53
CA SER A 482 8.70 29.47 18.70
C SER A 482 7.53 28.55 19.00
N TYR A 483 6.38 29.13 19.26
CA TYR A 483 5.13 28.42 19.49
C TYR A 483 4.10 28.96 18.51
N SER A 484 3.41 28.08 17.80
CA SER A 484 2.38 28.50 16.85
C SER A 484 1.17 27.58 16.89
N ILE A 485 0.03 28.18 16.60
CA ILE A 485 -1.25 27.51 16.39
C ILE A 485 -1.81 27.97 15.06
N SER A 486 -2.26 27.05 14.23
CA SER A 486 -2.87 27.35 12.95
C SER A 486 -4.10 26.49 12.71
N PHE A 487 -5.20 27.14 12.34
CA PHE A 487 -6.44 26.54 11.91
C PHE A 487 -6.61 26.76 10.40
N PHE A 488 -7.05 25.72 9.70
CA PHE A 488 -7.30 25.75 8.25
C PHE A 488 -8.58 25.00 7.91
N ASP A 489 -9.50 25.68 7.23
CA ASP A 489 -10.69 25.09 6.62
C ASP A 489 -10.54 25.14 5.09
N PRO A 490 -10.41 23.99 4.39
CA PRO A 490 -10.25 23.96 2.94
C PRO A 490 -11.52 24.36 2.16
N TRP A 491 -12.70 24.27 2.79
CA TRP A 491 -14.01 24.49 2.16
C TRP A 491 -14.91 25.36 3.05
N PHE A 492 -14.40 26.52 3.40
CA PHE A 492 -15.12 27.53 4.16
C PHE A 492 -16.44 27.90 3.48
N GLY A 493 -17.55 27.72 4.22
CA GLY A 493 -18.92 27.89 3.72
C GLY A 493 -19.50 26.67 2.97
N GLY A 494 -18.75 25.56 2.86
CA GLY A 494 -19.19 24.22 2.46
C GLY A 494 -19.56 24.01 0.99
N LYS A 495 -20.03 25.05 0.28
CA LYS A 495 -20.58 24.93 -1.09
C LYS A 495 -19.56 25.17 -2.20
N ARG A 496 -18.51 25.93 -1.91
CA ARG A 496 -17.50 26.36 -2.88
C ARG A 496 -16.10 26.05 -2.32
N PRO A 497 -15.12 25.75 -3.18
CA PRO A 497 -13.73 25.50 -2.79
C PRO A 497 -13.03 26.81 -2.41
N ASN A 498 -13.53 27.43 -1.33
CA ASN A 498 -12.92 28.58 -0.71
C ASN A 498 -12.21 28.10 0.56
N SER A 499 -10.94 28.42 0.72
CA SER A 499 -10.20 28.09 1.93
C SER A 499 -10.19 29.27 2.91
N PHE A 500 -10.13 28.98 4.19
CA PHE A 500 -9.97 29.96 5.24
C PHE A 500 -8.87 29.50 6.21
N SER A 501 -7.98 30.39 6.61
CA SER A 501 -6.89 30.09 7.53
C SER A 501 -6.79 31.16 8.60
N VAL A 502 -6.52 30.73 9.84
CA VAL A 502 -6.16 31.63 10.94
C VAL A 502 -4.92 31.06 11.59
N SER A 503 -3.88 31.85 11.75
CA SER A 503 -2.71 31.42 12.50
C SER A 503 -2.25 32.48 13.49
N ALA A 504 -1.71 32.02 14.60
CA ALA A 504 -1.06 32.85 15.59
C ALA A 504 0.28 32.22 15.97
N PHE A 505 1.30 33.04 16.16
CA PHE A 505 2.60 32.57 16.61
C PHE A 505 3.22 33.54 17.61
N PHE A 506 4.06 32.97 18.46
CA PHE A 506 4.92 33.68 19.38
C PHE A 506 6.33 33.13 19.25
N SER A 507 7.31 34.00 19.03
CA SER A 507 8.72 33.59 19.01
C SER A 507 9.61 34.53 19.81
N ILE A 508 10.64 33.97 20.42
CA ILE A 508 11.70 34.69 21.12
C ILE A 508 13.03 34.24 20.54
N GLN A 509 13.87 35.20 20.21
CA GLN A 509 15.26 34.96 19.82
C GLN A 509 16.19 35.79 20.70
N THR A 510 17.27 35.19 21.20
CA THR A 510 18.32 35.85 21.98
C THR A 510 19.59 36.02 21.16
N ASP A 511 20.40 37.01 21.52
CA ASP A 511 21.68 37.27 20.84
C ASP A 511 22.79 36.38 21.41
N ILE A 512 23.87 36.26 20.64
CA ILE A 512 25.09 35.57 21.06
C ILE A 512 25.95 36.58 21.85
N SER A 513 26.48 36.15 22.99
CA SER A 513 27.26 37.02 23.90
C SER A 513 28.47 37.65 23.20
N SER A 514 28.63 38.97 23.34
CA SER A 514 29.80 39.71 22.86
C SER A 514 31.11 39.28 23.54
N ARG A 515 31.03 38.65 24.72
CA ARG A 515 32.20 38.06 25.42
C ARG A 515 32.78 36.85 24.69
N TYR A 516 32.00 36.18 23.84
CA TYR A 516 32.46 35.07 23.00
C TYR A 516 33.27 35.54 21.78
N TYR A 517 32.81 36.60 21.10
CA TYR A 517 33.58 37.20 19.99
C TYR A 517 34.95 37.68 20.46
N ASN A 518 35.05 38.21 21.68
CA ASN A 518 36.31 38.70 22.23
C ASN A 518 37.26 37.55 22.66
N SER A 519 36.73 36.45 23.21
CA SER A 519 37.53 35.30 23.66
C SER A 519 38.00 34.38 22.52
N SER A 520 37.29 34.33 21.38
CA SER A 520 37.76 33.67 20.16
C SER A 520 38.85 34.47 19.44
N TYR A 521 38.76 35.81 19.45
CA TYR A 521 39.81 36.70 18.95
C TYR A 521 41.09 36.63 19.81
N PHE A 522 40.93 36.59 21.14
CA PHE A 522 42.07 36.43 22.06
C PHE A 522 42.70 35.03 22.01
N ASN A 523 41.89 33.96 21.86
CA ASN A 523 42.43 32.60 21.67
C ASN A 523 43.17 32.44 20.35
N ASN A 524 42.70 33.05 19.25
CA ASN A 524 43.41 33.01 17.96
C ASN A 524 44.73 33.79 18.02
N TYR A 525 44.73 34.94 18.69
CA TYR A 525 45.95 35.75 18.87
C TYR A 525 47.01 35.00 19.70
N TYR A 526 46.63 34.36 20.81
CA TYR A 526 47.56 33.59 21.65
C TYR A 526 48.04 32.28 21.00
N ASN A 527 47.22 31.60 20.20
CA ASN A 527 47.64 30.38 19.49
C ASN A 527 48.53 30.68 18.27
N SER A 528 48.39 31.85 17.65
CA SER A 528 49.24 32.25 16.51
C SER A 528 50.65 32.71 16.92
N MET A 529 50.86 33.10 18.18
CA MET A 529 52.16 33.57 18.67
C MET A 529 53.07 32.47 19.23
N TYR A 530 52.58 31.24 19.40
CA TYR A 530 53.37 30.11 19.94
C TYR A 530 53.40 28.87 19.02
N SER A 531 53.23 29.06 17.71
CA SER A 531 53.43 28.01 16.69
C SER A 531 54.38 28.49 15.59
N GLY A 532 55.59 28.88 16.00
CA GLY A 532 56.72 29.10 15.12
C GLY A 532 57.95 28.44 15.75
N TYR A 533 58.46 27.40 15.06
CA TYR A 533 59.69 26.64 15.32
C TYR A 533 59.59 25.36 16.17
N GLY A 534 59.35 24.24 15.46
CA GLY A 534 60.20 23.04 15.54
C GLY A 534 59.83 21.95 16.55
N GLY A 535 59.73 20.71 16.07
CA GLY A 535 60.02 19.51 16.86
C GLY A 535 58.83 18.58 17.17
N TYR A 536 59.12 17.29 17.11
CA TYR A 536 58.22 16.14 17.28
C TYR A 536 57.44 16.12 18.61
N GLY A 537 56.16 15.71 18.50
CA GLY A 537 55.40 14.90 19.46
C GLY A 537 55.12 15.42 20.87
N MET A 538 53.86 15.72 21.20
CA MET A 538 53.24 15.33 22.47
C MET A 538 51.72 15.58 22.52
N TYR A 539 51.01 14.67 23.21
CA TYR A 539 49.61 14.76 23.59
C TYR A 539 49.34 15.97 24.48
N ASN A 540 48.20 16.66 24.30
CA ASN A 540 47.65 17.51 25.36
C ASN A 540 46.13 17.36 25.49
N TYR A 541 45.74 17.22 26.75
CA TYR A 541 44.45 16.81 27.28
C TYR A 541 43.65 18.05 27.67
N GLY A 542 42.37 18.08 27.32
CA GLY A 542 41.34 18.76 28.10
C GLY A 542 41.19 20.28 27.94
N ASN A 543 40.05 20.69 27.39
CA ASN A 543 39.24 21.69 28.07
C ASN A 543 37.75 21.50 27.71
N TYR A 544 36.99 20.95 28.64
CA TYR A 544 35.52 20.88 28.58
C TYR A 544 34.99 22.28 28.89
N ASN A 545 34.74 23.09 27.86
CA ASN A 545 34.07 24.38 28.03
C ASN A 545 32.56 24.17 28.12
N ASN A 546 32.01 24.49 29.29
CA ASN A 546 30.58 24.51 29.59
C ASN A 546 29.81 25.41 28.61
N TYR A 547 28.73 24.87 28.05
CA TYR A 547 27.83 25.51 27.08
C TYR A 547 27.03 26.71 27.61
N GLU A 548 27.23 27.12 28.88
CA GLU A 548 26.42 28.15 29.54
C GLU A 548 26.80 29.60 29.17
N ASN A 549 27.99 29.85 28.60
CA ASN A 549 28.53 31.21 28.41
C ASN A 549 28.34 31.83 27.00
N TYR A 550 27.59 31.19 26.09
CA TYR A 550 27.46 31.66 24.69
C TYR A 550 26.29 32.63 24.45
N TYR A 551 25.27 32.63 25.30
CA TYR A 551 24.04 33.39 25.06
C TYR A 551 23.98 34.65 25.92
N ASP A 552 23.51 35.76 25.35
CA ASP A 552 23.18 36.97 26.11
C ASP A 552 21.66 37.06 26.28
N PRO A 553 21.10 36.56 27.41
CA PRO A 553 19.66 36.61 27.65
C PRO A 553 19.14 38.04 27.83
N ASP A 554 20.03 39.03 27.99
CA ASP A 554 19.63 40.42 28.12
C ASP A 554 19.30 41.09 26.78
N LYS A 555 19.80 40.55 25.65
CA LYS A 555 19.46 40.98 24.30
C LYS A 555 18.46 40.03 23.65
N SER A 556 17.28 40.51 23.29
CA SER A 556 16.25 39.66 22.69
C SER A 556 15.31 40.40 21.74
N ILE A 557 14.80 39.66 20.77
CA ILE A 557 13.67 40.05 19.95
C ILE A 557 12.51 39.08 20.21
N LYS A 558 11.36 39.63 20.60
CA LYS A 558 10.11 38.88 20.79
C LYS A 558 9.15 39.26 19.67
N MET A 559 8.55 38.28 19.03
CA MET A 559 7.59 38.48 17.95
C MET A 559 6.27 37.83 18.32
N TRP A 560 5.19 38.58 18.15
CA TRP A 560 3.83 38.06 18.14
C TRP A 560 3.27 38.23 16.74
N GLY A 561 2.65 37.21 16.18
CA GLY A 561 2.00 37.29 14.88
C GLY A 561 0.58 36.75 14.95
N LEU A 562 -0.32 37.41 14.21
CA LEU A 562 -1.66 36.94 13.92
C LEU A 562 -1.90 37.11 12.42
N SER A 563 -2.39 36.07 11.75
CA SER A 563 -2.74 36.13 10.34
C SER A 563 -4.12 35.55 10.10
N VAL A 564 -4.82 36.14 9.14
CA VAL A 564 -6.08 35.66 8.61
C VAL A 564 -5.95 35.57 7.11
N GLY A 565 -6.20 34.38 6.56
CA GLY A 565 -6.12 34.09 5.15
C GLY A 565 -7.46 33.64 4.58
N TRP A 566 -7.74 34.08 3.37
CA TRP A 566 -8.83 33.61 2.54
C TRP A 566 -8.28 33.16 1.20
N GLY A 567 -8.77 32.03 0.68
CA GLY A 567 -8.38 31.51 -0.62
C GLY A 567 -9.57 31.03 -1.42
N LYS A 568 -9.39 30.97 -2.73
CA LYS A 568 -10.41 30.54 -3.69
C LYS A 568 -9.76 29.81 -4.85
N ARG A 569 -10.28 28.62 -5.17
CA ARG A 569 -9.98 27.93 -6.42
C ARG A 569 -10.66 28.67 -7.58
N LEU A 570 -9.88 29.09 -8.56
CA LEU A 570 -10.39 29.75 -9.76
C LEU A 570 -10.99 28.71 -10.72
N LYS A 571 -11.87 29.17 -11.62
CA LYS A 571 -12.41 28.34 -12.72
C LYS A 571 -11.79 28.69 -14.07
N TRP A 572 -11.23 29.90 -14.16
CA TRP A 572 -10.60 30.43 -15.35
C TRP A 572 -9.21 30.97 -14.96
N PRO A 573 -8.16 30.69 -15.75
CA PRO A 573 -8.19 29.96 -17.03
C PRO A 573 -8.37 28.43 -16.89
N ASP A 574 -8.06 27.85 -15.72
CA ASP A 574 -8.41 26.47 -15.38
C ASP A 574 -8.66 26.32 -13.86
N ASP A 575 -9.00 25.10 -13.42
CA ASP A 575 -9.36 24.74 -12.06
C ASP A 575 -8.17 24.30 -11.16
N TYR A 576 -6.95 24.39 -11.68
CA TYR A 576 -5.71 24.21 -10.93
C TYR A 576 -5.19 25.52 -10.33
N PHE A 577 -5.75 26.65 -10.74
CA PHE A 577 -5.42 27.96 -10.17
C PHE A 577 -6.08 28.17 -8.81
N THR A 578 -5.31 28.69 -7.86
CA THR A 578 -5.77 29.16 -6.57
C THR A 578 -5.31 30.60 -6.35
N LEU A 579 -6.23 31.45 -5.92
CA LEU A 579 -5.95 32.81 -5.49
C LEU A 579 -6.14 32.87 -3.98
N SER A 580 -5.15 33.33 -3.23
CA SER A 580 -5.27 33.59 -1.80
C SER A 580 -4.79 34.97 -1.41
N THR A 581 -5.41 35.48 -0.37
CA THR A 581 -5.12 36.76 0.26
C THR A 581 -4.95 36.51 1.75
N GLU A 582 -3.84 36.97 2.31
CA GLU A 582 -3.52 36.84 3.72
C GLU A 582 -3.24 38.23 4.30
N LEU A 583 -3.96 38.58 5.36
CA LEU A 583 -3.70 39.76 6.17
C LEU A 583 -2.98 39.32 7.43
N ALA A 584 -1.76 39.80 7.63
CA ALA A 584 -0.92 39.45 8.76
C ALA A 584 -0.56 40.69 9.57
N TYR A 585 -0.70 40.59 10.89
CA TYR A 585 -0.25 41.58 11.86
C TYR A 585 0.88 40.98 12.69
N GLN A 586 2.02 41.67 12.75
CA GLN A 586 3.16 41.26 13.55
C GLN A 586 3.59 42.37 14.50
N ARG A 587 3.94 42.00 15.73
CA ARG A 587 4.46 42.92 16.74
C ARG A 587 5.82 42.45 17.21
N TYR A 588 6.83 43.27 16.97
CA TYR A 588 8.19 43.10 17.44
C TYR A 588 8.37 43.84 18.77
N THR A 589 8.97 43.20 19.75
CA THR A 589 9.45 43.84 20.98
C THR A 589 10.94 43.59 21.08
N LEU A 590 11.72 44.65 20.91
CA LEU A 590 13.18 44.62 20.86
C LEU A 590 13.74 45.07 22.21
N LYS A 591 14.70 44.30 22.74
CA LYS A 591 15.51 44.64 23.91
C LYS A 591 16.99 44.52 23.51
N ASP A 592 17.69 45.65 23.47
CA ASP A 592 19.09 45.82 23.11
C ASP A 592 19.50 45.08 21.82
N TRP A 593 18.59 45.07 20.85
CA TRP A 593 18.72 44.31 19.60
C TRP A 593 19.38 45.16 18.50
N GLN A 594 20.66 44.92 18.22
CA GLN A 594 21.45 45.81 17.35
C GLN A 594 21.30 45.54 15.85
N TYR A 595 20.62 44.44 15.46
CA TYR A 595 20.43 44.06 14.05
C TYR A 595 19.20 44.67 13.39
N PHE A 596 18.49 45.57 14.08
CA PHE A 596 17.31 46.27 13.56
C PHE A 596 17.51 47.79 13.68
N PRO A 597 16.90 48.63 12.82
CA PRO A 597 17.01 50.09 12.91
C PRO A 597 16.58 50.67 14.27
N VAL A 598 15.76 49.92 15.01
CA VAL A 598 15.33 50.25 16.37
C VAL A 598 15.92 49.23 17.34
N THR A 599 16.79 49.69 18.24
CA THR A 599 17.49 48.85 19.21
C THR A 599 16.64 48.45 20.40
N ASN A 600 15.79 49.37 20.85
CA ASN A 600 14.87 49.19 21.97
C ASN A 600 13.50 49.75 21.59
N GLY A 601 12.44 48.95 21.76
CA GLY A 601 11.09 49.43 21.52
C GLY A 601 10.12 48.38 21.00
N LYS A 602 8.93 48.84 20.61
CA LYS A 602 7.87 48.02 20.04
C LYS A 602 7.59 48.50 18.63
N CYS A 603 7.67 47.61 17.65
CA CYS A 603 7.34 47.89 16.26
C CYS A 603 6.13 47.03 15.87
N ASN A 604 5.21 47.62 15.11
CA ASN A 604 4.06 46.90 14.57
C ASN A 604 4.18 46.87 13.05
N ASP A 605 3.88 45.73 12.47
CA ASP A 605 3.84 45.49 11.04
C ASP A 605 2.47 44.97 10.66
N LEU A 606 1.91 45.50 9.57
CA LEU A 606 0.67 45.04 8.99
C LEU A 606 0.94 44.78 7.51
N SER A 607 0.83 43.53 7.09
CA SER A 607 1.13 43.11 5.73
C SER A 607 -0.06 42.43 5.07
N LEU A 608 -0.21 42.68 3.77
CA LEU A 608 -1.16 42.04 2.89
C LEU A 608 -0.40 41.21 1.86
N THR A 609 -0.51 39.89 1.96
CA THR A 609 0.06 38.97 0.97
C THR A 609 -1.01 38.51 0.00
N LEU A 610 -0.76 38.71 -1.30
CA LEU A 610 -1.56 38.16 -2.40
C LEU A 610 -0.76 37.04 -3.06
N THR A 611 -1.35 35.85 -3.16
CA THR A 611 -0.73 34.69 -3.80
C THR A 611 -1.63 34.15 -4.90
N LEU A 612 -1.10 34.07 -6.12
CA LEU A 612 -1.69 33.34 -7.23
C LEU A 612 -0.83 32.10 -7.48
N ALA A 613 -1.39 30.91 -7.29
CA ALA A 613 -0.71 29.66 -7.53
C ALA A 613 -1.46 28.83 -8.59
N ARG A 614 -0.74 27.99 -9.31
CA ARG A 614 -1.31 26.94 -10.17
C ARG A 614 -0.51 25.67 -9.97
N ASN A 615 -1.17 24.57 -9.66
CA ASN A 615 -0.51 23.26 -9.53
C ASN A 615 -1.27 22.20 -10.33
N SER A 616 -0.71 21.77 -11.46
CA SER A 616 -1.33 20.81 -12.37
C SER A 616 -0.58 19.48 -12.48
N ILE A 617 0.31 19.18 -11.53
CA ILE A 617 1.13 17.96 -11.56
C ILE A 617 0.28 16.69 -11.39
N ASP A 618 0.64 15.63 -12.11
CA ASP A 618 -0.06 14.34 -12.05
C ASP A 618 0.26 13.53 -10.78
N ASN A 619 1.50 13.62 -10.31
CA ASN A 619 2.03 12.90 -9.15
C ASN A 619 2.86 13.83 -8.25
N PRO A 620 2.58 13.90 -6.93
CA PRO A 620 3.28 14.81 -6.03
C PRO A 620 4.72 14.39 -5.69
N ILE A 621 5.09 13.11 -5.85
CA ILE A 621 6.43 12.60 -5.50
C ILE A 621 7.32 12.52 -6.75
N PHE A 622 6.76 12.04 -7.87
CA PHE A 622 7.48 11.90 -9.14
C PHE A 622 6.62 12.46 -10.28
N PRO A 623 6.55 13.80 -10.43
CA PRO A 623 5.74 14.43 -11.46
C PRO A 623 6.26 14.08 -12.85
N ARG A 624 5.35 13.73 -13.76
CA ARG A 624 5.66 13.40 -15.17
C ARG A 624 5.12 14.44 -16.13
N VAL A 625 4.02 15.10 -15.77
CA VAL A 625 3.35 16.13 -16.57
C VAL A 625 2.81 17.25 -15.69
N GLY A 626 2.60 18.42 -16.30
CA GLY A 626 1.98 19.58 -15.67
C GLY A 626 2.98 20.53 -14.98
N PRO A 627 2.87 21.86 -15.18
CA PRO A 627 3.72 22.82 -14.47
C PRO A 627 3.13 23.23 -13.12
N THR A 628 4.02 23.79 -12.29
CA THR A 628 3.70 24.48 -11.03
C THR A 628 4.10 25.95 -11.14
N PHE A 629 3.18 26.86 -10.86
CA PHE A 629 3.44 28.31 -10.82
C PHE A 629 3.06 28.87 -9.45
N LEU A 630 3.87 29.80 -8.95
CA LEU A 630 3.60 30.54 -7.73
C LEU A 630 4.02 32.00 -7.94
N TYR A 631 3.05 32.90 -7.91
CA TYR A 631 3.28 34.33 -7.85
C TYR A 631 2.81 34.83 -6.49
N ARG A 632 3.70 35.48 -5.74
CA ARG A 632 3.42 36.03 -4.42
C ARG A 632 3.84 37.50 -4.39
N CYS A 633 2.90 38.36 -4.02
CA CYS A 633 3.14 39.78 -3.78
C CYS A 633 2.86 40.05 -2.29
N ASN A 634 3.82 40.66 -1.60
CA ASN A 634 3.65 41.06 -0.20
C ASN A 634 3.69 42.59 -0.12
N LEU A 635 2.64 43.19 0.42
CA LEU A 635 2.47 44.63 0.53
C LEU A 635 2.46 45.01 2.01
N LEU A 636 3.41 45.85 2.42
CA LEU A 636 3.38 46.47 3.75
C LEU A 636 2.35 47.59 3.73
N LEU A 637 1.35 47.50 4.59
CA LEU A 637 0.32 48.51 4.73
C LEU A 637 0.83 49.61 5.66
N PRO A 638 0.70 50.91 5.29
CA PRO A 638 1.11 51.99 6.17
C PRO A 638 0.30 51.95 7.46
N THR A 639 0.97 51.72 8.59
CA THR A 639 0.34 51.74 9.91
C THR A 639 -0.01 53.18 10.28
N LEU A 640 -1.28 53.49 10.54
CA LEU A 640 -1.68 54.74 11.20
C LEU A 640 -1.02 54.82 12.59
N LEU A 641 -0.47 55.98 12.92
CA LEU A 641 0.34 56.26 14.11
C LEU A 641 -0.28 55.85 15.46
N SER A 642 0.56 55.26 16.32
CA SER A 642 0.61 55.43 17.79
C SER A 642 1.75 54.52 18.28
N THR A 643 2.95 54.96 18.65
CA THR A 643 3.40 56.13 19.40
C THR A 643 4.81 56.57 18.93
N GLY A 644 4.99 57.87 18.66
CA GLY A 644 6.20 58.61 18.98
C GLY A 644 7.55 58.18 18.37
N ARG A 645 7.66 58.10 17.04
CA ARG A 645 8.83 58.55 16.25
C ARG A 645 8.54 58.36 14.77
N THR A 646 8.44 59.48 14.06
CA THR A 646 8.31 59.55 12.61
C THR A 646 9.60 59.04 11.97
N ILE A 647 9.54 57.99 11.16
CA ILE A 647 10.59 57.71 10.18
C ILE A 647 10.16 58.41 8.89
N LYS A 648 10.81 59.52 8.59
CA LYS A 648 10.79 60.16 7.27
C LYS A 648 11.42 59.20 6.27
N ASP A 649 10.87 59.22 5.06
CA ASP A 649 11.40 58.58 3.86
C ASP A 649 12.93 58.56 3.79
N THR A 650 13.48 57.38 3.55
CA THR A 650 14.78 57.26 2.86
C THR A 650 14.61 56.26 1.72
N THR A 651 14.40 56.85 0.55
CA THR A 651 14.79 56.41 -0.80
C THR A 651 15.58 55.11 -0.92
N THR A 652 15.06 54.21 -1.78
CA THR A 652 15.78 53.32 -2.70
C THR A 652 17.20 52.89 -2.28
N GLN A 653 17.31 51.70 -1.70
CA GLN A 653 18.48 50.85 -1.91
C GLN A 653 18.05 49.47 -2.40
N THR A 654 18.38 49.23 -3.67
CA THR A 654 18.47 47.90 -4.26
C THR A 654 19.63 47.18 -3.59
N GLU A 655 19.36 46.32 -2.61
CA GLU A 655 20.38 45.39 -2.10
C GLU A 655 19.97 43.94 -2.36
N ALA A 656 20.94 43.24 -2.92
CA ALA A 656 20.84 41.90 -3.44
C ALA A 656 20.49 40.87 -2.36
N LEU A 657 19.66 39.91 -2.76
CA LEU A 657 19.42 38.65 -2.06
C LEU A 657 20.75 38.04 -1.57
N PRO A 658 20.89 37.68 -0.27
CA PRO A 658 21.99 36.83 0.14
C PRO A 658 21.78 35.46 -0.51
N ARG A 659 22.68 35.11 -1.43
CA ARG A 659 22.82 33.74 -1.92
C ARG A 659 23.27 32.87 -0.76
N THR A 660 22.38 32.04 -0.25
CA THR A 660 22.75 30.88 0.56
C THR A 660 23.20 29.77 -0.39
N ILE A 661 24.44 29.32 -0.24
CA ILE A 661 24.93 28.03 -0.76
C ILE A 661 24.58 26.96 0.27
#